data_AF-A0AAI9YEP2-F1
#
_entry.id   AF-A0AAI9YEP2-F1
#
_cell.length_a   1.000
_cell.length_b   1.000
_cell.length_c   1.000
_cell.angle_alpha   90.00
_cell.angle_beta   90.00
_cell.angle_gamma   90.00
#
_symmetry.space_group_name_H-M   'P 1'
#
loop_
_entity.id
_entity.type
_entity.pdbx_description
1 polymer ?
#
loop_
_entity_poly.entity_id
_entity_poly.type
_entity_poly.pdbx_seq_one_letter_code
_entity_poly.pdbx_strand_id
1 'polypeptide(L)'
;MLQMVCKAFRWLPARLRGALFNLNAHLQGFVLEPDKFRQRMQDCDAIISRGFALNFFVRGCSQTLYLDVFVQNGQKAESFTQYITEEESYVTGSVQDASDERDRDIHSILLLQNLERKTTIRIVQTASFPLLTILQTSCTTADLNFILCDKAYSLFPALTIQKHVFYPLRDLDNEGGRRLVEYAHQGWTNRDFNWPDWSSEGLKGLGHRRIGDNLSLVVHLQDNVGTPSSTLSHFIEHSRCEITHESLSAQFGNSTRRRRNFGATSRHVLTLTAKKISSYSLRRPLTDGEFSGWGNFVRERLSRWTRAELFKIAPGARPAAFDPAASSIAFDENDLQTFTQPLSWDYADDQLPRCHLAQICECLHNLQTCANIGLKWNLKNGGTNHIVKDTIDILTSGRAMVVGYDVTHPTNMSNEKSAAPSLIGMVASVDKDLGQWPASRLLLRRQRNQDRLPEFLIIYRNGVSEGQFTQVLTTELPMIRKACDQLYAPKQHPRLSIIVSIKRHQTRFYPTSGVNMDQKSRNIKKGTVIDCGVSQARYWDFFLTAHTALKGTARPAHYTVLMDEIFREKYGVGDSAADQLEKLTHNLCYPFGRATKAFSICPPAYYADIVCERARVHRPALFDISDAASTTTSAYQPVAPSTNVQVHPNLRDTMYYI
;
A
#
# COMPACT_ATOMS: atom_id res chain seq x y z
N MET A 1 -13.86 -17.69 -2.13
CA MET A 1 -13.60 -19.06 -2.62
C MET A 1 -14.83 -19.98 -2.65
N LEU A 2 -15.47 -20.39 -1.53
CA LEU A 2 -16.67 -21.27 -1.57
C LEU A 2 -17.86 -20.69 -2.37
N GLN A 3 -18.09 -19.39 -2.21
CA GLN A 3 -19.03 -18.58 -3.00
C GLN A 3 -18.73 -18.64 -4.52
N MET A 4 -17.44 -18.78 -4.90
CA MET A 4 -16.96 -18.94 -6.28
C MET A 4 -17.34 -20.25 -6.93
N VAL A 5 -17.55 -21.29 -6.14
CA VAL A 5 -17.79 -22.65 -6.63
C VAL A 5 -19.29 -22.94 -6.74
N CYS A 6 -20.14 -22.34 -5.89
CA CYS A 6 -21.59 -22.54 -5.95
C CYS A 6 -22.40 -21.30 -5.56
N LYS A 7 -23.28 -20.85 -6.47
CA LYS A 7 -24.18 -19.70 -6.30
C LYS A 7 -25.15 -19.82 -5.11
N ALA A 8 -25.43 -21.05 -4.66
CA ALA A 8 -26.23 -21.29 -3.46
C ALA A 8 -25.54 -20.76 -2.19
N PHE A 9 -24.21 -20.59 -2.18
CA PHE A 9 -23.46 -19.97 -1.08
C PHE A 9 -23.43 -18.43 -1.17
N ARG A 10 -24.38 -17.81 -1.88
CA ARG A 10 -24.53 -16.35 -2.00
C ARG A 10 -24.55 -15.62 -0.68
N TRP A 11 -25.38 -16.15 0.21
CA TRP A 11 -25.60 -15.66 1.55
C TRP A 11 -24.38 -15.90 2.45
N LEU A 12 -23.46 -16.78 2.03
CA LEU A 12 -22.40 -17.30 2.86
C LEU A 12 -21.49 -16.18 3.38
N PRO A 13 -20.92 -15.22 2.62
CA PRO A 13 -20.04 -14.20 3.21
C PRO A 13 -20.72 -13.25 4.19
N ALA A 14 -22.00 -12.91 3.96
CA ALA A 14 -22.78 -12.09 4.87
C ALA A 14 -23.12 -12.87 6.13
N ARG A 15 -23.50 -14.15 5.98
CA ARG A 15 -23.70 -15.06 7.11
C ARG A 15 -22.41 -15.46 7.78
N LEU A 16 -21.29 -15.51 7.07
CA LEU A 16 -19.97 -15.76 7.62
C LEU A 16 -19.47 -14.50 8.32
N ARG A 17 -19.78 -13.29 7.86
CA ARG A 17 -19.52 -12.09 8.69
C ARG A 17 -20.40 -12.09 9.95
N GLY A 18 -21.71 -12.30 9.80
CA GLY A 18 -22.67 -12.33 10.90
C GLY A 18 -22.62 -13.56 11.82
N ALA A 19 -21.93 -14.64 11.42
CA ALA A 19 -21.74 -15.84 12.23
C ALA A 19 -20.27 -16.11 12.56
N LEU A 20 -19.33 -15.82 11.67
CA LEU A 20 -17.90 -16.04 11.91
C LEU A 20 -17.20 -14.88 12.62
N PHE A 21 -17.57 -13.63 12.31
CA PHE A 21 -16.98 -12.43 12.91
C PHE A 21 -17.99 -11.69 13.79
N ASN A 22 -18.85 -12.47 14.44
CA ASN A 22 -19.81 -11.99 15.42
C ASN A 22 -19.14 -11.96 16.79
N LEU A 23 -18.69 -10.78 17.23
CA LEU A 23 -18.04 -10.64 18.53
C LEU A 23 -18.95 -11.08 19.67
N ASN A 24 -20.25 -10.76 19.61
CA ASN A 24 -21.21 -11.13 20.64
C ASN A 24 -21.27 -12.64 20.84
N ALA A 25 -21.26 -13.42 19.75
CA ALA A 25 -21.23 -14.88 19.81
C ALA A 25 -19.95 -15.42 20.47
N HIS A 26 -18.80 -14.77 20.29
CA HIS A 26 -17.55 -15.16 20.95
C HIS A 26 -17.55 -14.77 22.44
N LEU A 27 -18.21 -13.65 22.77
CA LEU A 27 -18.33 -13.14 24.13
C LEU A 27 -19.32 -13.92 25.00
N GLN A 28 -20.33 -14.58 24.41
CA GLN A 28 -21.36 -15.33 25.14
C GLN A 28 -20.82 -16.41 26.10
N GLY A 29 -19.60 -16.93 25.89
CA GLY A 29 -18.96 -17.85 26.83
C GLY A 29 -18.47 -17.18 28.13
N PHE A 30 -18.24 -15.87 28.08
CA PHE A 30 -17.73 -15.08 29.19
C PHE A 30 -18.84 -14.22 29.83
N VAL A 31 -19.65 -13.54 29.02
CA VAL A 31 -20.62 -12.53 29.49
C VAL A 31 -22.05 -12.87 29.10
N LEU A 32 -23.00 -12.47 29.95
CA LEU A 32 -24.44 -12.64 29.80
C LEU A 32 -24.99 -11.74 28.69
N GLU A 33 -24.59 -10.46 28.69
CA GLU A 33 -25.08 -9.44 27.77
C GLU A 33 -23.93 -8.82 26.96
N PRO A 34 -23.51 -9.44 25.84
CA PRO A 34 -22.37 -8.96 25.05
C PRO A 34 -22.49 -7.51 24.54
N ASP A 35 -23.69 -7.07 24.19
CA ASP A 35 -23.92 -5.69 23.73
C ASP A 35 -23.66 -4.67 24.84
N LYS A 36 -24.13 -4.96 26.06
CA LYS A 36 -23.89 -4.15 27.25
C LYS A 36 -22.41 -4.14 27.61
N PHE A 37 -21.75 -5.30 27.53
CA PHE A 37 -20.30 -5.39 27.73
C PHE A 37 -19.53 -4.54 26.72
N ARG A 38 -19.89 -4.57 25.43
CA ARG A 38 -19.28 -3.73 24.39
C ARG A 38 -19.52 -2.23 24.63
N GLN A 39 -20.69 -1.85 25.12
CA GLN A 39 -20.97 -0.47 25.54
C GLN A 39 -20.08 -0.06 26.71
N ARG A 40 -19.94 -0.91 27.74
CA ARG A 40 -19.02 -0.67 28.86
C ARG A 40 -17.57 -0.57 28.42
N MET A 41 -17.15 -1.38 27.43
CA MET A 41 -15.83 -1.24 26.84
C MET A 41 -15.63 0.14 26.23
N GLN A 42 -16.63 0.67 25.52
CA GLN A 42 -16.56 2.00 24.94
C GLN A 42 -16.47 3.09 26.02
N ASP A 43 -17.29 3.01 27.07
CA ASP A 43 -17.30 3.98 28.18
C ASP A 43 -15.95 4.03 28.92
N CYS A 44 -15.31 2.86 29.06
CA CYS A 44 -14.06 2.70 29.81
C CYS A 44 -12.80 2.74 28.94
N ASP A 45 -12.91 2.98 27.63
CA ASP A 45 -11.82 2.85 26.65
C ASP A 45 -11.09 1.49 26.72
N ALA A 46 -11.84 0.43 27.02
CA ALA A 46 -11.32 -0.91 27.16
C ALA A 46 -11.00 -1.55 25.80
N ILE A 47 -9.90 -2.30 25.74
CA ILE A 47 -9.45 -3.01 24.54
C ILE A 47 -9.26 -4.48 24.87
N ILE A 48 -9.91 -5.37 24.11
CA ILE A 48 -9.62 -6.80 24.20
C ILE A 48 -8.39 -7.09 23.34
N SER A 49 -7.46 -7.92 23.83
CA SER A 49 -6.24 -8.27 23.09
C SER A 49 -5.81 -9.72 23.38
N ARG A 50 -4.61 -10.12 22.93
CA ARG A 50 -3.97 -11.42 23.18
C ARG A 50 -4.80 -12.59 22.65
N GLY A 51 -4.83 -13.72 23.36
CA GLY A 51 -5.39 -14.99 22.90
C GLY A 51 -6.85 -14.92 22.45
N PHE A 52 -7.69 -14.14 23.14
CA PHE A 52 -9.08 -13.97 22.69
C PHE A 52 -9.15 -13.23 21.35
N ALA A 53 -8.38 -12.15 21.19
CA ALA A 53 -8.34 -11.40 19.94
C ALA A 53 -7.72 -12.20 18.79
N LEU A 54 -6.68 -13.01 19.07
CA LEU A 54 -6.10 -13.94 18.10
C LEU A 54 -7.13 -14.97 17.61
N ASN A 55 -7.84 -15.62 18.55
CA ASN A 55 -8.86 -16.62 18.23
C ASN A 55 -10.08 -16.06 17.50
N PHE A 56 -10.39 -14.77 17.68
CA PHE A 56 -11.41 -14.10 16.88
C PHE A 56 -11.06 -14.10 15.38
N PHE A 57 -9.76 -14.01 15.04
CA PHE A 57 -9.29 -14.00 13.66
C PHE A 57 -8.95 -15.39 13.10
N VAL A 58 -8.45 -16.31 13.93
CA VAL A 58 -7.97 -17.63 13.50
C VAL A 58 -8.96 -18.73 13.90
N ARG A 59 -9.47 -19.47 12.90
CA ARG A 59 -10.48 -20.52 13.11
C ARG A 59 -9.84 -21.87 13.43
N GLY A 60 -10.46 -22.61 14.35
CA GLY A 60 -10.05 -23.97 14.76
C GLY A 60 -9.75 -24.11 16.25
N CYS A 61 -9.67 -22.99 16.96
CA CYS A 61 -9.23 -22.91 18.34
C CYS A 61 -10.44 -22.65 19.25
N SER A 62 -11.12 -23.69 19.74
CA SER A 62 -12.42 -23.55 20.43
C SER A 62 -12.34 -23.14 21.90
N GLN A 63 -11.14 -22.95 22.46
CA GLN A 63 -10.96 -22.68 23.88
C GLN A 63 -9.95 -21.54 24.11
N THR A 64 -10.46 -20.34 24.39
CA THR A 64 -9.69 -19.26 25.00
C THR A 64 -9.71 -19.46 26.51
N LEU A 65 -8.55 -19.68 27.13
CA LEU A 65 -8.47 -19.81 28.60
C LEU A 65 -8.87 -18.52 29.33
N TYR A 66 -8.55 -17.39 28.73
CA TYR A 66 -8.73 -16.07 29.31
C TYR A 66 -9.35 -15.11 28.31
N LEU A 67 -10.21 -14.22 28.81
CA LEU A 67 -10.57 -12.98 28.12
C LEU A 67 -9.71 -11.85 28.72
N ASP A 68 -8.70 -11.41 27.98
CA ASP A 68 -7.83 -10.31 28.36
C ASP A 68 -8.44 -8.97 27.96
N VAL A 69 -8.79 -8.15 28.95
CA VAL A 69 -9.33 -6.79 28.75
C VAL A 69 -8.37 -5.78 29.34
N PHE A 70 -7.83 -4.90 28.51
CA PHE A 70 -6.93 -3.84 28.91
C PHE A 70 -7.73 -2.56 29.18
N VAL A 71 -7.57 -2.00 30.38
CA VAL A 71 -8.26 -0.77 30.82
C VAL A 71 -7.28 0.10 31.58
N GLN A 72 -7.33 1.41 31.35
CA GLN A 72 -6.48 2.33 32.10
C GLN A 72 -6.83 2.33 33.60
N ASN A 73 -5.81 2.20 34.45
CA ASN A 73 -5.96 2.22 35.90
C ASN A 73 -6.70 3.47 36.41
N GLY A 74 -7.42 3.33 37.52
CA GLY A 74 -8.25 4.37 38.14
C GLY A 74 -9.75 4.12 37.95
N GLN A 75 -10.54 5.20 37.95
CA GLN A 75 -12.01 5.13 37.98
C GLN A 75 -12.63 4.27 36.86
N LYS A 76 -12.04 4.30 35.65
CA LYS A 76 -12.50 3.47 34.53
C LYS A 76 -12.30 1.98 34.79
N ALA A 77 -11.13 1.59 35.30
CA ALA A 77 -10.86 0.19 35.64
C ALA A 77 -11.70 -0.28 36.83
N GLU A 78 -11.91 0.57 37.84
CA GLU A 78 -12.79 0.27 38.98
C GLU A 78 -14.24 0.06 38.53
N SER A 79 -14.78 1.00 37.75
CA SER A 79 -16.14 0.91 37.21
C SER A 79 -16.33 -0.31 36.31
N PHE A 80 -15.33 -0.62 35.46
CA PHE A 80 -15.38 -1.81 34.62
C PHE A 80 -15.30 -3.10 35.45
N THR A 81 -14.44 -3.14 36.47
CA THR A 81 -14.33 -4.30 37.38
C THR A 81 -15.63 -4.53 38.14
N GLN A 82 -16.23 -3.46 38.67
CA GLN A 82 -17.51 -3.50 39.38
C GLN A 82 -18.62 -4.09 38.49
N TYR A 83 -18.70 -3.64 37.23
CA TYR A 83 -19.64 -4.20 36.25
C TYR A 83 -19.46 -5.71 36.07
N ILE A 84 -18.21 -6.19 35.91
CA ILE A 84 -17.94 -7.62 35.72
C ILE A 84 -18.28 -8.43 36.98
N THR A 85 -18.06 -7.89 38.18
CA THR A 85 -18.37 -8.60 39.42
C THR A 85 -19.87 -8.62 39.74
N GLU A 86 -20.54 -7.48 39.59
CA GLU A 86 -21.95 -7.31 40.02
C GLU A 86 -22.93 -7.81 38.96
N GLU A 87 -22.70 -7.47 37.69
CA GLU A 87 -23.64 -7.75 36.61
C GLU A 87 -23.33 -9.05 35.86
N GLU A 88 -22.05 -9.43 35.74
CA GLU A 88 -21.63 -10.65 35.02
C GLU A 88 -21.35 -11.85 35.96
N SER A 89 -21.48 -11.63 37.28
CA SER A 89 -21.34 -12.62 38.35
C SER A 89 -19.95 -13.28 38.45
N TYR A 90 -18.89 -12.51 38.22
CA TYR A 90 -17.52 -12.97 38.47
C TYR A 90 -17.07 -12.65 39.89
N VAL A 91 -16.22 -13.52 40.45
CA VAL A 91 -15.59 -13.31 41.76
C VAL A 91 -14.14 -12.88 41.58
N THR A 92 -13.73 -11.87 42.33
CA THR A 92 -12.33 -11.43 42.36
C THR A 92 -11.44 -12.50 42.97
N GLY A 93 -10.51 -13.01 42.16
CA GLY A 93 -9.49 -13.97 42.56
C GLY A 93 -8.20 -13.27 43.01
N SER A 94 -7.05 -13.88 42.67
CA SER A 94 -5.75 -13.31 43.00
C SER A 94 -5.42 -12.09 42.14
N VAL A 95 -4.75 -11.12 42.76
CA VAL A 95 -4.08 -10.02 42.05
C VAL A 95 -2.67 -10.49 41.70
N GLN A 96 -2.30 -10.41 40.43
CA GLN A 96 -0.92 -10.62 39.99
C GLN A 96 -0.27 -9.25 39.77
N ASP A 97 0.77 -8.97 40.54
CA ASP A 97 1.63 -7.81 40.31
C ASP A 97 2.53 -8.08 39.09
N ALA A 98 2.80 -7.04 38.30
CA ALA A 98 3.68 -7.14 37.14
C ALA A 98 5.09 -7.55 37.61
N SER A 99 5.54 -8.73 37.19
CA SER A 99 6.76 -9.37 37.72
C SER A 99 8.07 -8.92 37.06
N ASP A 100 8.02 -8.15 35.97
CA ASP A 100 9.17 -7.87 35.09
C ASP A 100 9.34 -6.36 34.80
N GLU A 101 10.59 -5.88 34.71
CA GLU A 101 10.91 -4.48 34.42
C GLU A 101 10.40 -4.02 33.03
N ARG A 102 10.17 -4.96 32.11
CA ARG A 102 9.66 -4.67 30.76
C ARG A 102 8.14 -4.56 30.68
N ASP A 103 7.43 -4.92 31.75
CA ASP A 103 5.98 -4.79 31.89
C ASP A 103 5.59 -3.61 32.80
N ARG A 104 6.47 -2.62 33.00
CA ARG A 104 6.23 -1.40 33.81
C ARG A 104 4.96 -0.64 33.42
N ASP A 105 4.48 -0.80 32.19
CA ASP A 105 3.24 -0.18 31.72
C ASP A 105 1.96 -0.95 32.13
N ILE A 106 2.10 -2.14 32.72
CA ILE A 106 1.04 -2.88 33.40
C ILE A 106 1.13 -2.57 34.89
N HIS A 107 0.06 -1.99 35.43
CA HIS A 107 -0.05 -1.66 36.84
C HIS A 107 -0.37 -2.90 37.67
N SER A 108 -1.37 -3.68 37.26
CA SER A 108 -1.76 -4.94 37.91
C SER A 108 -2.60 -5.78 36.95
N ILE A 109 -2.71 -7.07 37.24
CA ILE A 109 -3.62 -7.98 36.53
C ILE A 109 -4.59 -8.56 37.55
N LEU A 110 -5.88 -8.21 37.41
CA LEU A 110 -6.96 -8.75 38.22
C LEU A 110 -7.52 -9.99 37.53
N LEU A 111 -7.46 -11.14 38.23
CA LEU A 111 -8.07 -12.37 37.76
C LEU A 111 -9.47 -12.49 38.33
N LEU A 112 -10.47 -12.43 37.46
CA LEU A 112 -11.87 -12.58 37.80
C LEU A 112 -12.33 -13.96 37.32
N GLN A 113 -12.89 -14.77 38.20
CA GLN A 113 -13.33 -16.14 37.88
C GLN A 113 -14.84 -16.29 38.03
N ASN A 114 -15.46 -16.94 37.05
CA ASN A 114 -16.86 -17.37 37.13
C ASN A 114 -16.87 -18.89 37.25
N LEU A 115 -17.27 -19.39 38.43
CA LEU A 115 -17.27 -20.82 38.74
C LEU A 115 -18.33 -21.60 37.96
N GLU A 116 -19.46 -20.98 37.65
CA GLU A 116 -20.56 -21.61 36.91
C GLU A 116 -20.18 -21.80 35.43
N ARG A 117 -19.63 -20.76 34.79
CA ARG A 117 -19.20 -20.80 33.39
C ARG A 117 -17.81 -21.42 33.20
N LYS A 118 -17.04 -21.60 34.28
CA LYS A 118 -15.64 -22.05 34.27
C LYS A 118 -14.75 -21.17 33.37
N THR A 119 -15.02 -19.87 33.35
CA THR A 119 -14.28 -18.89 32.56
C THR A 119 -13.55 -17.90 33.45
N THR A 120 -12.45 -17.35 32.94
CA THR A 120 -11.65 -16.36 33.64
C THR A 120 -11.49 -15.12 32.78
N ILE A 121 -11.83 -13.95 33.34
CA ILE A 121 -11.56 -12.64 32.73
C ILE A 121 -10.33 -12.05 33.42
N ARG A 122 -9.34 -11.61 32.64
CA ARG A 122 -8.17 -10.88 33.14
C ARG A 122 -8.34 -9.41 32.82
N ILE A 123 -8.54 -8.59 33.84
CA ILE A 123 -8.50 -7.14 33.68
C ILE A 123 -7.06 -6.70 33.86
N VAL A 124 -6.42 -6.30 32.76
CA VAL A 124 -5.06 -5.78 32.73
C VAL A 124 -5.15 -4.27 32.93
N GLN A 125 -4.87 -3.82 34.14
CA GLN A 125 -4.86 -2.40 34.47
C GLN A 125 -3.59 -1.76 33.92
N THR A 126 -3.73 -0.80 33.02
CA THR A 126 -2.60 -0.15 32.36
C THR A 126 -2.24 1.18 33.00
N ALA A 127 -0.95 1.49 33.09
CA ALA A 127 -0.47 2.78 33.63
C ALA A 127 -0.82 3.96 32.72
N SER A 128 -0.98 3.71 31.41
CA SER A 128 -1.40 4.69 30.42
C SER A 128 -2.54 4.17 29.54
N PHE A 129 -2.72 4.74 28.35
CA PHE A 129 -3.74 4.32 27.41
C PHE A 129 -3.50 2.87 26.95
N PRO A 130 -4.53 1.99 26.99
CA PRO A 130 -4.39 0.54 26.74
C PRO A 130 -3.61 0.13 25.49
N LEU A 131 -3.79 0.85 24.36
CA LEU A 131 -3.09 0.52 23.11
C LEU A 131 -1.57 0.57 23.25
N LEU A 132 -1.04 1.55 23.99
CA LEU A 132 0.41 1.69 24.18
C LEU A 132 0.97 0.49 24.94
N THR A 133 0.31 0.10 26.03
CA THR A 133 0.69 -1.07 26.81
C THR A 133 0.60 -2.34 25.96
N ILE A 134 -0.44 -2.52 25.14
CA ILE A 134 -0.54 -3.69 24.23
C ILE A 134 0.66 -3.75 23.30
N LEU A 135 1.02 -2.64 22.64
CA LEU A 135 2.15 -2.59 21.72
C LEU A 135 3.48 -2.85 22.42
N GLN A 136 3.70 -2.33 23.64
CA GLN A 136 4.97 -2.48 24.35
C GLN A 136 5.11 -3.82 25.08
N THR A 137 4.00 -4.45 25.50
CA THR A 137 3.98 -5.70 26.27
C THR A 137 3.72 -6.95 25.43
N SER A 138 3.56 -6.80 24.11
CA SER A 138 3.43 -7.95 23.20
C SER A 138 4.72 -8.76 23.12
N CYS A 139 4.61 -10.08 23.25
CA CYS A 139 5.74 -11.02 23.18
C CYS A 139 5.98 -11.48 21.74
N THR A 140 4.92 -11.64 20.96
CA THR A 140 4.99 -12.12 19.59
C THR A 140 4.10 -11.32 18.65
N THR A 141 4.30 -11.46 17.35
CA THR A 141 3.40 -10.85 16.35
C THR A 141 1.96 -11.38 16.44
N ALA A 142 1.72 -12.53 17.10
CA ALA A 142 0.37 -13.05 17.34
C ALA A 142 -0.38 -12.30 18.45
N ASP A 143 0.31 -11.54 19.30
CA ASP A 143 -0.33 -10.66 20.30
C ASP A 143 -0.84 -9.36 19.70
N LEU A 144 -0.41 -9.02 18.47
CA LEU A 144 -0.75 -7.77 17.79
C LEU A 144 -2.11 -7.82 17.08
N ASN A 145 -3.08 -8.39 17.81
CA ASN A 145 -4.49 -8.47 17.47
C ASN A 145 -5.28 -7.83 18.61
N PHE A 146 -6.18 -6.91 18.31
CA PHE A 146 -7.00 -6.28 19.34
C PHE A 146 -8.38 -5.89 18.82
N ILE A 147 -9.35 -5.90 19.72
CA ILE A 147 -10.77 -5.73 19.44
C ILE A 147 -11.31 -4.57 20.29
N LEU A 148 -11.96 -3.63 19.60
CA LEU A 148 -12.72 -2.53 20.18
C LEU A 148 -14.22 -2.86 20.13
N CYS A 149 -15.04 -1.96 20.67
CA CYS A 149 -16.50 -2.08 20.64
C CYS A 149 -17.08 -2.19 19.21
N ASP A 150 -16.48 -1.56 18.20
CA ASP A 150 -17.02 -1.40 16.84
C ASP A 150 -16.11 -1.99 15.73
N LYS A 151 -14.84 -2.24 16.03
CA LYS A 151 -13.86 -2.78 15.06
C LYS A 151 -12.86 -3.73 15.71
N ALA A 152 -12.38 -4.69 14.93
CA ALA A 152 -11.28 -5.56 15.29
C ALA A 152 -10.11 -5.37 14.32
N TYR A 153 -8.88 -5.40 14.84
CA TYR A 153 -7.65 -5.18 14.11
C TYR A 153 -6.68 -6.34 14.28
N SER A 154 -6.06 -6.75 13.17
CA SER A 154 -4.89 -7.63 13.14
C SER A 154 -3.78 -6.92 12.38
N LEU A 155 -2.63 -6.65 13.02
CA LEU A 155 -1.52 -5.91 12.39
C LEU A 155 -0.68 -6.78 11.43
N PHE A 156 -0.71 -8.11 11.59
CA PHE A 156 0.05 -9.07 10.79
C PHE A 156 -0.80 -10.22 10.24
N PRO A 157 -1.90 -9.93 9.52
CA PRO A 157 -2.84 -10.96 9.06
C PRO A 157 -2.19 -11.93 8.06
N ALA A 158 -1.28 -11.44 7.22
CA ALA A 158 -0.60 -12.27 6.24
C ALA A 158 0.36 -13.29 6.89
N LEU A 159 0.93 -12.98 8.06
CA LEU A 159 1.79 -13.90 8.80
C LEU A 159 0.94 -14.83 9.67
N THR A 160 0.14 -14.25 10.55
CA THR A 160 -0.57 -15.00 11.59
C THR A 160 -1.80 -15.71 11.06
N ILE A 161 -2.65 -15.06 10.27
CA ILE A 161 -3.92 -15.67 9.82
C ILE A 161 -3.71 -16.51 8.56
N GLN A 162 -2.99 -15.97 7.56
CA GLN A 162 -2.83 -16.63 6.27
C GLN A 162 -1.77 -17.72 6.28
N LYS A 163 -0.59 -17.45 6.87
CA LYS A 163 0.53 -18.40 6.91
C LYS A 163 0.55 -19.25 8.17
N HIS A 164 -0.27 -18.93 9.17
CA HIS A 164 -0.26 -19.60 10.48
C HIS A 164 1.13 -19.56 11.13
N VAL A 165 1.79 -18.40 11.07
CA VAL A 165 3.14 -18.19 11.62
C VAL A 165 3.20 -16.91 12.45
N PHE A 166 4.01 -16.92 13.51
CA PHE A 166 4.33 -15.74 14.29
C PHE A 166 5.80 -15.65 14.66
N TYR A 167 6.27 -14.43 14.92
CA TYR A 167 7.65 -14.12 15.22
C TYR A 167 7.79 -13.49 16.62
N PRO A 168 8.91 -13.74 17.32
CA PRO A 168 9.20 -13.09 18.58
C PRO A 168 9.45 -11.58 18.38
N LEU A 169 8.84 -10.77 19.24
CA LEU A 169 9.05 -9.32 19.35
C LEU A 169 10.03 -8.97 20.49
N ARG A 170 10.43 -9.97 21.28
CA ARG A 170 11.36 -9.85 22.41
C ARG A 170 12.06 -11.20 22.62
N ASP A 171 13.17 -11.16 23.33
CA ASP A 171 13.86 -12.38 23.80
C ASP A 171 12.91 -13.22 24.67
N LEU A 172 12.92 -14.54 24.48
CA LEU A 172 12.04 -15.46 25.20
C LEU A 172 12.35 -15.43 26.70
N ASP A 173 11.37 -15.03 27.49
CA ASP A 173 11.40 -14.98 28.96
C ASP A 173 10.25 -15.81 29.55
N ASN A 174 10.07 -15.76 30.87
CA ASN A 174 8.99 -16.49 31.55
C ASN A 174 7.61 -16.07 31.04
N GLU A 175 7.42 -14.80 30.68
CA GLU A 175 6.16 -14.31 30.13
C GLU A 175 5.94 -14.84 28.70
N GLY A 176 6.95 -14.79 27.84
CA GLY A 176 6.92 -15.41 26.52
C GLY A 176 6.63 -16.91 26.60
N GLY A 177 7.21 -17.61 27.58
CA GLY A 177 6.89 -19.01 27.88
C GLY A 177 5.42 -19.23 28.25
N ARG A 178 4.87 -18.38 29.14
CA ARG A 178 3.43 -18.40 29.49
C ARG A 178 2.55 -18.17 28.25
N ARG A 179 2.92 -17.23 27.37
CA ARG A 179 2.20 -16.99 26.11
C ARG A 179 2.23 -18.19 25.18
N LEU A 180 3.38 -18.85 25.02
CA LEU A 180 3.48 -20.07 24.20
C LEU A 180 2.57 -21.19 24.73
N VAL A 181 2.44 -21.34 26.05
CA VAL A 181 1.49 -22.29 26.67
C VAL A 181 0.05 -21.92 26.32
N GLU A 182 -0.32 -20.64 26.43
CA GLU A 182 -1.65 -20.17 26.05
C GLU A 182 -1.95 -20.42 24.56
N TYR A 183 -0.99 -20.19 23.66
CA TYR A 183 -1.14 -20.50 22.25
C TYR A 183 -1.28 -22.01 22.02
N ALA A 184 -0.55 -22.85 22.78
CA ALA A 184 -0.67 -24.30 22.69
C ALA A 184 -2.07 -24.81 23.06
N HIS A 185 -2.71 -24.23 24.08
CA HIS A 185 -4.12 -24.51 24.40
C HIS A 185 -5.09 -24.09 23.30
N GLN A 186 -4.69 -23.09 22.51
CA GLN A 186 -5.42 -22.64 21.33
C GLN A 186 -5.04 -23.49 20.09
N GLY A 187 -4.22 -24.53 20.21
CA GLY A 187 -3.88 -25.42 19.09
C GLY A 187 -2.71 -24.95 18.22
N TRP A 188 -2.00 -23.90 18.63
CA TRP A 188 -0.73 -23.52 18.01
C TRP A 188 0.41 -24.42 18.50
N THR A 189 1.44 -24.56 17.69
CA THR A 189 2.58 -25.41 18.00
C THR A 189 3.88 -24.63 17.86
N ASN A 190 4.98 -25.17 18.40
CA ASN A 190 6.31 -24.60 18.22
C ASN A 190 6.76 -24.56 16.75
N ARG A 191 6.06 -25.24 15.82
CA ARG A 191 6.35 -25.17 14.38
C ARG A 191 5.80 -23.88 13.74
N ASP A 192 4.84 -23.25 14.40
CA ASP A 192 4.22 -21.99 13.96
C ASP A 192 5.03 -20.77 14.46
N PHE A 193 5.89 -20.97 15.48
CA PHE A 193 6.83 -19.98 15.98
C PHE A 193 8.12 -19.99 15.15
N ASN A 194 8.42 -18.87 14.49
CA ASN A 194 9.59 -18.75 13.62
C ASN A 194 10.54 -17.63 14.07
N TRP A 195 11.83 -17.86 13.86
CA TRP A 195 12.85 -16.84 14.05
C TRP A 195 13.04 -16.01 12.78
N PRO A 196 13.22 -14.67 12.88
CA PRO A 196 13.37 -13.79 11.73
C PRO A 196 14.52 -14.18 10.78
N ASP A 197 15.63 -14.66 11.32
CA ASP A 197 16.82 -15.09 10.58
C ASP A 197 16.63 -16.40 9.80
N TRP A 198 15.62 -17.20 10.15
CA TRP A 198 15.28 -18.43 9.42
C TRP A 198 14.31 -18.17 8.26
N SER A 199 13.83 -16.94 8.10
CA SER A 199 12.91 -16.59 7.02
C SER A 199 13.65 -16.39 5.69
N SER A 200 13.38 -17.26 4.71
CA SER A 200 13.91 -17.15 3.34
C SER A 200 13.16 -16.12 2.48
N GLU A 201 11.92 -15.78 2.87
CA GLU A 201 11.11 -14.74 2.26
C GLU A 201 11.19 -13.46 3.10
N GLY A 202 11.42 -12.30 2.45
CA GLY A 202 11.46 -11.03 3.16
C GLY A 202 10.19 -10.77 3.98
N LEU A 203 10.36 -10.50 5.27
CA LEU A 203 9.27 -10.20 6.21
C LEU A 203 8.47 -8.97 5.75
N LYS A 204 7.18 -9.17 5.45
CA LYS A 204 6.25 -8.10 5.14
C LYS A 204 5.80 -7.40 6.42
N GLY A 205 5.66 -6.08 6.37
CA GLY A 205 5.17 -5.29 7.50
C GLY A 205 6.25 -4.74 8.43
N LEU A 206 7.53 -4.78 8.03
CA LEU A 206 8.62 -4.04 8.67
C LEU A 206 8.58 -2.54 8.31
N GLY A 207 9.12 -1.69 9.18
CA GLY A 207 9.14 -0.23 9.09
C GLY A 207 8.05 0.44 9.92
N HIS A 208 7.78 1.72 9.64
CA HIS A 208 6.67 2.44 10.27
C HIS A 208 5.33 1.89 9.79
N ARG A 209 4.47 1.51 10.74
CA ARG A 209 3.13 0.97 10.54
C ARG A 209 2.12 1.89 11.21
N ARG A 210 0.99 2.10 10.55
CA ARG A 210 -0.17 2.78 11.15
C ARG A 210 -1.20 1.72 11.50
N ILE A 211 -1.89 1.89 12.62
CA ILE A 211 -3.01 1.00 12.94
C ILE A 211 -4.07 1.11 11.83
N GLY A 212 -4.49 -0.03 11.27
CA GLY A 212 -5.43 -0.05 10.14
C GLY A 212 -4.83 0.43 8.81
N ASP A 213 -3.52 0.28 8.60
CA ASP A 213 -2.91 0.47 7.29
C ASP A 213 -3.29 -0.63 6.27
N ASN A 214 -2.82 -0.49 5.04
CA ASN A 214 -3.10 -1.43 3.95
C ASN A 214 -2.48 -2.83 4.14
N LEU A 215 -1.65 -3.03 5.18
CA LEU A 215 -1.08 -4.32 5.55
C LEU A 215 -1.79 -4.93 6.77
N SER A 216 -2.72 -4.19 7.39
CA SER A 216 -3.54 -4.62 8.50
C SER A 216 -4.87 -5.20 8.01
N LEU A 217 -5.44 -6.13 8.77
CA LEU A 217 -6.82 -6.58 8.57
C LEU A 217 -7.72 -5.82 9.56
N VAL A 218 -8.75 -5.16 9.03
CA VAL A 218 -9.76 -4.46 9.81
C VAL A 218 -11.12 -5.10 9.57
N VAL A 219 -11.78 -5.53 10.64
CA VAL A 219 -13.13 -6.10 10.60
C VAL A 219 -14.08 -5.13 11.30
N HIS A 220 -15.08 -4.66 10.57
CA HIS A 220 -16.15 -3.83 11.14
C HIS A 220 -17.20 -4.71 11.80
N LEU A 221 -17.45 -4.46 13.08
CA LEU A 221 -18.43 -5.18 13.91
C LEU A 221 -19.74 -4.41 13.82
N GLN A 222 -20.55 -4.71 12.80
CA GLN A 222 -21.83 -4.03 12.54
C GLN A 222 -22.83 -4.32 13.65
N ASP A 223 -22.95 -3.44 14.63
CA ASP A 223 -24.09 -3.33 15.55
C ASP A 223 -24.20 -1.87 16.02
N ASN A 224 -25.39 -1.44 16.43
CA ASN A 224 -25.85 -0.06 16.68
C ASN A 224 -25.03 0.76 17.70
N VAL A 225 -23.78 1.12 17.38
CA VAL A 225 -22.89 1.84 18.29
C VAL A 225 -22.45 3.15 17.67
N GLY A 226 -23.21 4.22 17.97
CA GLY A 226 -22.81 5.64 17.87
C GLY A 226 -22.33 6.18 16.52
N THR A 227 -22.19 7.50 16.44
CA THR A 227 -21.59 8.18 15.28
C THR A 227 -20.07 7.92 15.19
N PRO A 228 -19.49 7.66 14.00
CA PRO A 228 -18.08 7.24 13.85
C PRO A 228 -17.02 8.23 14.35
N SER A 229 -17.32 9.53 14.41
CA SER A 229 -16.34 10.57 14.75
C SER A 229 -15.99 10.64 16.24
N SER A 230 -16.77 10.00 17.11
CA SER A 230 -16.55 9.97 18.56
C SER A 230 -16.11 8.61 19.10
N THR A 231 -15.96 7.59 18.25
CA THR A 231 -15.58 6.24 18.67
C THR A 231 -14.07 6.12 18.83
N LEU A 232 -13.64 5.27 19.76
CA LEU A 232 -12.23 4.98 20.01
C LEU A 232 -11.48 4.53 18.75
N SER A 233 -12.18 3.86 17.83
CA SER A 233 -11.62 3.33 16.60
C SER A 233 -11.13 4.40 15.62
N HIS A 234 -11.85 5.53 15.52
CA HIS A 234 -11.43 6.66 14.71
C HIS A 234 -10.11 7.26 15.24
N PHE A 235 -9.98 7.36 16.56
CA PHE A 235 -8.79 7.89 17.20
C PHE A 235 -7.55 6.99 17.00
N ILE A 236 -7.67 5.69 17.31
CA ILE A 236 -6.50 4.79 17.30
C ILE A 236 -5.92 4.54 15.90
N GLU A 237 -6.69 4.75 14.84
CA GLU A 237 -6.21 4.66 13.44
C GLU A 237 -5.20 5.77 13.09
N HIS A 238 -5.01 6.76 13.97
CA HIS A 238 -3.95 7.76 13.85
C HIS A 238 -2.68 7.41 14.63
N SER A 239 -2.72 6.39 15.47
CA SER A 239 -1.56 5.85 16.17
C SER A 239 -0.66 5.05 15.21
N ARG A 240 0.63 5.07 15.52
CA ARG A 240 1.67 4.40 14.74
C ARG A 240 2.60 3.61 15.65
N CYS A 241 3.28 2.64 15.06
CA CYS A 241 4.39 1.92 15.65
C CYS A 241 5.46 1.70 14.58
N GLU A 242 6.65 1.27 14.99
CA GLU A 242 7.73 0.92 14.10
C GLU A 242 8.24 -0.48 14.42
N ILE A 243 8.38 -1.31 13.40
CA ILE A 243 8.87 -2.69 13.54
C ILE A 243 10.15 -2.83 12.74
N THR A 244 11.26 -3.11 13.42
CA THR A 244 12.57 -3.29 12.79
C THR A 244 13.09 -4.70 12.98
N HIS A 245 13.97 -5.11 12.08
CA HIS A 245 14.72 -6.35 12.18
C HIS A 245 16.21 -5.98 12.20
N GLU A 246 16.90 -6.29 13.30
CA GLU A 246 18.34 -6.08 13.38
C GLU A 246 19.07 -7.15 12.55
N SER A 247 19.46 -6.78 11.34
CA SER A 247 20.55 -7.45 10.63
C SER A 247 21.58 -6.39 10.23
N LEU A 248 22.69 -6.39 10.95
CA LEU A 248 23.90 -5.62 10.65
C LEU A 248 24.32 -5.83 9.18
N SER A 249 24.04 -4.86 8.31
CA SER A 249 24.87 -4.47 7.14
C SER A 249 24.14 -3.55 6.16
N ALA A 250 23.89 -2.28 6.52
CA ALA A 250 23.66 -1.23 5.52
C ALA A 250 23.84 0.20 6.10
N GLN A 251 25.01 0.51 6.65
CA GLN A 251 25.51 1.89 6.71
C GLN A 251 26.81 1.96 5.91
N PHE A 252 26.69 2.16 4.60
CA PHE A 252 27.79 2.71 3.82
C PHE A 252 27.70 4.24 3.89
N GLY A 253 28.62 4.84 4.66
CA GLY A 253 28.80 6.28 4.79
C GLY A 253 29.83 6.61 5.87
N ASN A 254 31.10 6.67 5.47
CA ASN A 254 32.30 6.94 6.28
C ASN A 254 32.19 7.96 7.42
N SER A 255 32.70 7.61 8.61
CA SER A 255 33.72 8.40 9.32
C SER A 255 34.41 7.61 10.45
N THR A 256 35.71 7.39 10.29
CA THR A 256 36.79 7.34 11.31
C THR A 256 36.53 6.85 12.75
N ARG A 257 37.28 5.78 13.10
CA ARG A 257 37.89 5.43 14.41
C ARG A 257 37.01 5.51 15.67
N ARG A 258 36.64 4.33 16.19
CA ARG A 258 37.05 3.86 17.54
C ARG A 258 36.79 2.36 17.70
N ARG A 259 37.84 1.60 18.02
CA ARG A 259 37.74 0.27 18.63
C ARG A 259 37.01 0.40 19.97
N ARG A 260 36.03 -0.46 20.23
CA ARG A 260 35.80 -1.08 21.55
C ARG A 260 34.93 -2.34 21.41
N ASN A 261 35.59 -3.47 21.70
CA ASN A 261 35.16 -4.68 22.39
C ASN A 261 34.03 -5.57 21.83
N PHE A 262 34.41 -6.85 21.74
CA PHE A 262 33.59 -8.05 21.55
C PHE A 262 32.36 -8.09 22.47
N GLY A 263 31.24 -8.56 21.91
CA GLY A 263 30.04 -8.94 22.66
C GLY A 263 28.70 -8.54 22.05
N ALA A 264 28.56 -8.38 20.73
CA ALA A 264 27.24 -8.21 20.11
C ALA A 264 26.61 -9.59 19.90
N THR A 265 25.86 -10.08 20.89
CA THR A 265 24.92 -11.19 20.68
C THR A 265 23.92 -10.74 19.62
N SER A 266 23.94 -11.41 18.46
CA SER A 266 22.96 -11.19 17.41
C SER A 266 21.57 -11.48 18.00
N ARG A 267 20.76 -10.45 18.22
CA ARG A 267 19.37 -10.63 18.66
C ARG A 267 18.54 -11.05 17.46
N HIS A 268 18.13 -12.31 17.45
CA HIS A 268 17.29 -12.90 16.41
C HIS A 268 15.81 -12.64 16.69
N VAL A 269 15.41 -11.40 17.01
CA VAL A 269 14.02 -11.02 17.29
C VAL A 269 13.65 -9.77 16.50
N LEU A 270 12.35 -9.54 16.31
CA LEU A 270 11.86 -8.27 15.79
C LEU A 270 11.78 -7.25 16.93
N THR A 271 12.09 -5.99 16.64
CA THR A 271 11.97 -4.91 17.61
C THR A 271 10.74 -4.08 17.27
N LEU A 272 9.75 -4.04 18.17
CA LEU A 272 8.58 -3.18 18.07
C LEU A 272 8.78 -1.94 18.96
N THR A 273 8.72 -0.75 18.38
CA THR A 273 8.77 0.51 19.11
C THR A 273 7.46 1.29 18.99
N ALA A 274 6.96 1.73 20.13
CA ALA A 274 5.80 2.61 20.25
C ALA A 274 6.07 3.59 21.41
N LYS A 275 6.14 4.88 21.11
CA LYS A 275 6.37 5.97 22.05
C LYS A 275 5.10 6.80 22.21
N LYS A 276 4.78 7.14 23.45
CA LYS A 276 3.62 7.98 23.80
C LYS A 276 3.77 9.41 23.24
N ILE A 277 2.70 9.92 22.67
CA ILE A 277 2.51 11.34 22.37
C ILE A 277 1.32 11.81 23.21
N SER A 278 1.61 12.55 24.29
CA SER A 278 0.61 13.20 25.13
C SER A 278 0.47 14.67 24.73
N SER A 279 -0.74 15.21 24.81
CA SER A 279 -1.00 16.65 24.71
C SER A 279 -2.31 16.99 25.42
N TYR A 280 -2.40 18.20 25.97
CA TYR A 280 -3.65 18.73 26.54
C TYR A 280 -4.75 18.93 25.49
N SER A 281 -4.38 19.00 24.20
CA SER A 281 -5.30 19.12 23.07
C SER A 281 -5.82 17.79 22.54
N LEU A 282 -5.43 16.66 23.13
CA LEU A 282 -5.96 15.34 22.76
C LEU A 282 -6.79 14.77 23.91
N ARG A 283 -7.90 14.09 23.58
CA ARG A 283 -8.69 13.35 24.57
C ARG A 283 -7.93 12.13 25.10
N ARG A 284 -7.07 11.54 24.27
CA ARG A 284 -6.29 10.33 24.55
C ARG A 284 -4.88 10.49 23.97
N PRO A 285 -3.85 9.82 24.52
CA PRO A 285 -2.52 9.88 23.95
C PRO A 285 -2.42 9.02 22.68
N LEU A 286 -1.65 9.50 21.70
CA LEU A 286 -1.29 8.74 20.49
C LEU A 286 -0.01 7.94 20.71
N THR A 287 0.31 7.04 19.77
CA THR A 287 1.61 6.37 19.72
C THR A 287 2.34 6.68 18.40
N ASP A 288 3.67 6.63 18.43
CA ASP A 288 4.53 6.74 17.25
C ASP A 288 5.80 5.88 17.35
N GLY A 289 6.49 5.66 16.22
CA GLY A 289 7.79 4.99 16.19
C GLY A 289 8.93 5.84 16.78
N GLU A 290 10.10 5.23 16.97
CA GLU A 290 11.23 5.87 17.66
C GLU A 290 11.90 6.99 16.85
N PHE A 291 12.01 6.83 15.53
CA PHE A 291 12.71 7.79 14.64
C PHE A 291 11.80 8.42 13.59
N SER A 292 10.57 8.72 13.97
CA SER A 292 9.57 9.26 13.07
C SER A 292 9.53 10.80 13.12
N GLY A 293 9.63 11.44 11.96
CA GLY A 293 9.37 12.89 11.82
C GLY A 293 7.91 13.27 12.07
N TRP A 294 7.00 12.30 12.18
CA TRP A 294 5.58 12.55 12.43
C TRP A 294 5.29 12.96 13.88
N GLY A 295 5.93 12.32 14.86
CA GLY A 295 5.72 12.66 16.26
C GLY A 295 6.07 14.11 16.57
N ASN A 296 7.15 14.63 16.00
CA ASN A 296 7.53 16.04 16.15
C ASN A 296 6.56 16.98 15.44
N PHE A 297 6.19 16.65 14.19
CA PHE A 297 5.24 17.42 13.39
C PHE A 297 3.87 17.58 14.07
N VAL A 298 3.36 16.49 14.67
CA VAL A 298 2.08 16.50 15.36
C VAL A 298 2.18 17.26 16.68
N ARG A 299 3.23 17.02 17.49
CA ARG A 299 3.45 17.73 18.76
C ARG A 299 3.47 19.24 18.58
N GLU A 300 4.13 19.75 17.55
CA GLU A 300 4.19 21.18 17.29
C GLU A 300 2.79 21.79 17.04
N ARG A 301 1.94 21.08 16.29
CA ARG A 301 0.57 21.55 16.00
C ARG A 301 -0.34 21.46 17.23
N LEU A 302 -0.22 20.38 18.00
CA LEU A 302 -0.98 20.22 19.24
C LEU A 302 -0.57 21.27 20.28
N SER A 303 0.72 21.59 20.39
CA SER A 303 1.23 22.68 21.24
C SER A 303 0.62 24.03 20.89
N ARG A 304 0.51 24.36 19.59
CA ARG A 304 -0.16 25.58 19.12
C ARG A 304 -1.66 25.57 19.45
N TRP A 305 -2.33 24.43 19.38
CA TRP A 305 -3.74 24.28 19.74
C TRP A 305 -3.96 24.49 21.25
N THR A 306 -3.16 23.83 22.09
CA THR A 306 -3.19 23.97 23.55
C THR A 306 -2.98 25.43 23.94
N ARG A 307 -2.02 26.09 23.31
CA ARG A 307 -1.77 27.53 23.51
C ARG A 307 -2.99 28.38 23.17
N ALA A 308 -3.67 28.09 22.06
CA ALA A 308 -4.90 28.81 21.69
C ALA A 308 -6.03 28.62 22.72
N GLU A 309 -6.20 27.40 23.23
CA GLU A 309 -7.18 27.12 24.30
C GLU A 309 -6.83 27.84 25.61
N LEU A 310 -5.54 27.92 25.99
CA LEU A 310 -5.10 28.70 27.15
C LEU A 310 -5.41 30.19 27.01
N PHE A 311 -5.34 30.75 25.81
CA PHE A 311 -5.73 32.14 25.56
C PHE A 311 -7.22 32.41 25.73
N LYS A 312 -8.09 31.39 25.59
CA LYS A 312 -9.52 31.50 25.89
C LYS A 312 -9.80 31.64 27.39
N ILE A 313 -8.87 31.22 28.25
CA ILE A 313 -8.97 31.37 29.70
C ILE A 313 -8.61 32.81 30.09
N ALA A 314 -9.37 33.39 31.05
CA ALA A 314 -9.10 34.72 31.59
C ALA A 314 -7.69 34.80 32.19
N PRO A 315 -6.93 35.91 32.02
CA PRO A 315 -5.52 35.99 32.42
C PRO A 315 -5.21 35.55 33.85
N GLY A 316 -6.07 35.89 34.82
CA GLY A 316 -5.89 35.51 36.23
C GLY A 316 -6.18 34.04 36.57
N ALA A 317 -6.79 33.28 35.65
CA ALA A 317 -7.14 31.87 35.83
C ALA A 317 -6.27 30.93 34.97
N ARG A 318 -5.25 31.46 34.27
CA ARG A 318 -4.32 30.66 33.47
C ARG A 318 -3.31 29.94 34.38
N PRO A 319 -2.72 28.82 33.92
CA PRO A 319 -1.63 28.16 34.63
C PRO A 319 -0.47 29.13 34.87
N ALA A 320 0.14 29.09 36.05
CA ALA A 320 1.26 29.97 36.40
C ALA A 320 2.48 29.80 35.47
N ALA A 321 2.69 28.59 34.96
CA ALA A 321 3.76 28.28 34.01
C ALA A 321 3.49 28.79 32.58
N PHE A 322 2.27 29.24 32.27
CA PHE A 322 1.94 29.73 30.94
C PHE A 322 2.37 31.20 30.78
N ASP A 323 3.43 31.42 30.00
CA ASP A 323 3.85 32.75 29.58
C ASP A 323 3.13 33.17 28.27
N PRO A 324 2.20 34.14 28.32
CA PRO A 324 1.54 34.64 27.11
C PRO A 324 2.48 35.43 26.19
N ALA A 325 3.63 35.92 26.69
CA ALA A 325 4.62 36.66 25.91
C ALA A 325 5.63 35.74 25.20
N ALA A 326 5.81 34.50 25.66
CA ALA A 326 6.68 33.52 25.02
C ALA A 326 6.23 33.20 23.58
N SER A 327 7.17 32.94 22.67
CA SER A 327 6.82 32.49 21.30
C SER A 327 6.16 31.11 21.31
N SER A 328 5.41 30.75 20.27
CA SER A 328 4.81 29.42 20.14
C SER A 328 5.83 28.28 20.12
N ILE A 329 7.08 28.57 19.74
CA ILE A 329 8.18 27.60 19.69
C ILE A 329 8.79 27.38 21.08
N ALA A 330 8.73 28.40 21.95
CA ALA A 330 9.26 28.33 23.32
C ALA A 330 8.24 27.77 24.33
N PHE A 331 7.02 27.46 23.88
CA PHE A 331 5.97 26.90 24.73
C PHE A 331 6.05 25.38 24.75
N ASP A 332 6.48 24.82 25.88
CA ASP A 332 6.41 23.39 26.16
C ASP A 332 5.18 23.07 27.03
N GLU A 333 4.31 22.19 26.53
CA GLU A 333 3.16 21.71 27.30
C GLU A 333 3.58 20.95 28.56
N ASN A 334 4.79 20.38 28.59
CA ASN A 334 5.30 19.66 29.75
C ASN A 334 5.47 20.55 30.99
N ASP A 335 5.54 21.88 30.82
CA ASP A 335 5.65 22.84 31.93
C ASP A 335 4.31 23.07 32.64
N LEU A 336 3.19 22.68 32.02
CA LEU A 336 1.84 22.85 32.55
C LEU A 336 1.44 21.77 33.57
N GLN A 337 2.40 21.04 34.15
CA GLN A 337 2.12 19.93 35.07
C GLN A 337 1.11 20.38 36.13
N THR A 338 0.07 19.57 36.36
CA THR A 338 -1.09 19.83 37.26
C THR A 338 -2.24 20.68 36.73
N PHE A 339 -2.15 21.25 35.52
CA PHE A 339 -3.30 21.94 34.92
C PHE A 339 -4.43 20.97 34.57
N THR A 340 -5.67 21.34 34.90
CA THR A 340 -6.88 20.60 34.52
C THR A 340 -7.68 21.41 33.51
N GLN A 341 -8.04 20.81 32.39
CA GLN A 341 -8.78 21.49 31.34
C GLN A 341 -10.21 21.86 31.80
N PRO A 342 -10.71 23.07 31.48
CA PRO A 342 -12.10 23.45 31.72
C PRO A 342 -13.08 22.66 30.83
N LEU A 343 -14.36 22.64 31.21
CA LEU A 343 -15.42 21.96 30.45
C LEU A 343 -15.58 22.50 29.01
N SER A 344 -15.23 23.75 28.76
CA SER A 344 -15.32 24.39 27.43
C SER A 344 -14.08 24.13 26.55
N TRP A 345 -13.14 23.32 27.00
CA TRP A 345 -11.90 23.02 26.27
C TRP A 345 -12.17 22.23 25.00
N ASP A 346 -11.66 22.74 23.87
CA ASP A 346 -11.81 22.10 22.57
C ASP A 346 -10.62 21.18 22.25
N TYR A 347 -10.89 20.03 21.64
CA TYR A 347 -9.90 18.98 21.40
C TYR A 347 -9.65 18.76 19.91
N ALA A 348 -8.39 18.52 19.54
CA ALA A 348 -7.92 18.43 18.16
C ALA A 348 -7.98 17.01 17.56
N ASP A 349 -8.61 16.04 18.24
CA ASP A 349 -8.66 14.63 17.80
C ASP A 349 -9.19 14.46 16.36
N ASP A 350 -10.17 15.28 15.96
CA ASP A 350 -10.77 15.25 14.62
C ASP A 350 -9.90 15.90 13.52
N GLN A 351 -8.87 16.66 13.91
CA GLN A 351 -7.92 17.29 12.99
C GLN A 351 -6.72 16.39 12.66
N LEU A 352 -6.49 15.30 13.40
CA LEU A 352 -5.40 14.34 13.16
C LEU A 352 -5.36 13.77 11.71
N PRO A 353 -6.48 13.45 11.05
CA PRO A 353 -6.48 13.09 9.63
C PRO A 353 -5.89 14.19 8.72
N ARG A 354 -6.22 15.46 9.00
CA ARG A 354 -5.71 16.61 8.22
C ARG A 354 -4.22 16.83 8.47
N CYS A 355 -3.75 16.65 9.70
CA CYS A 355 -2.32 16.64 10.02
C CYS A 355 -1.57 15.61 9.16
N HIS A 356 -2.13 14.42 8.96
CA HIS A 356 -1.55 13.39 8.08
C HIS A 356 -1.38 13.87 6.64
N LEU A 357 -2.44 14.46 6.06
CA LEU A 357 -2.40 15.03 4.72
C LEU A 357 -1.39 16.18 4.64
N ALA A 358 -1.39 17.06 5.63
CA ALA A 358 -0.47 18.18 5.71
C ALA A 358 1.00 17.74 5.82
N GLN A 359 1.31 16.65 6.51
CA GLN A 359 2.69 16.13 6.54
C GLN A 359 3.12 15.55 5.20
N ILE A 360 2.23 14.86 4.49
CA ILE A 360 2.48 14.42 3.11
C ILE A 360 2.77 15.65 2.24
N CYS A 361 2.06 16.75 2.47
CA CYS A 361 2.33 18.04 1.81
C CYS A 361 3.63 18.70 2.29
N GLU A 362 4.04 18.62 3.55
CA GLU A 362 5.35 19.13 4.01
C GLU A 362 6.52 18.28 3.50
N CYS A 363 6.31 16.99 3.20
CA CYS A 363 7.30 16.21 2.43
C CYS A 363 7.53 16.77 1.00
N LEU A 364 6.73 17.73 0.53
CA LEU A 364 6.99 18.52 -0.67
C LEU A 364 8.14 19.53 -0.51
N HIS A 365 8.75 19.71 0.66
CA HIS A 365 10.01 20.47 0.79
C HIS A 365 11.18 19.82 0.03
N ASN A 366 11.05 18.55 -0.36
CA ASN A 366 12.01 17.94 -1.28
C ASN A 366 11.80 18.47 -2.70
N LEU A 367 12.68 19.39 -3.12
CA LEU A 367 12.70 19.98 -4.46
C LEU A 367 12.67 18.93 -5.57
N GLN A 368 13.30 17.77 -5.39
CA GLN A 368 13.29 16.69 -6.38
C GLN A 368 11.90 16.03 -6.51
N THR A 369 11.17 15.90 -5.39
CA THR A 369 9.77 15.43 -5.40
C THR A 369 8.87 16.45 -6.07
N CYS A 370 9.01 17.74 -5.73
CA CYS A 370 8.29 18.83 -6.39
C CYS A 370 8.57 18.87 -7.90
N ALA A 371 9.82 18.74 -8.32
CA ALA A 371 10.19 18.68 -9.74
C ALA A 371 9.49 17.51 -10.43
N ASN A 372 9.51 16.31 -9.84
CA ASN A 372 8.83 15.14 -10.43
C ASN A 372 7.31 15.32 -10.50
N ILE A 373 6.68 15.96 -9.52
CA ILE A 373 5.25 16.31 -9.56
C ILE A 373 5.00 17.36 -10.65
N GLY A 374 5.84 18.38 -10.75
CA GLY A 374 5.81 19.41 -11.77
C GLY A 374 5.88 18.84 -13.18
N LEU A 375 6.73 17.84 -13.42
CA LEU A 375 6.79 17.11 -14.69
C LEU A 375 5.42 16.52 -15.07
N LYS A 376 4.73 15.88 -14.12
CA LYS A 376 3.40 15.30 -14.37
C LYS A 376 2.33 16.37 -14.60
N TRP A 377 2.39 17.45 -13.83
CA TRP A 377 1.45 18.56 -13.93
C TRP A 377 1.57 19.28 -15.29
N ASN A 378 2.80 19.56 -15.75
CA ASN A 378 3.02 20.19 -17.05
C ASN A 378 2.42 19.36 -18.20
N LEU A 379 2.63 18.04 -18.19
CA LEU A 379 2.06 17.14 -19.21
C LEU A 379 0.54 17.10 -19.19
N LYS A 380 -0.10 17.11 -18.01
CA LYS A 380 -1.56 17.15 -17.89
C LYS A 380 -2.16 18.43 -18.45
N ASN A 381 -1.41 19.53 -18.41
CA ASN A 381 -1.79 20.82 -18.97
C ASN A 381 -1.35 20.99 -20.45
N GLY A 382 -0.88 19.92 -21.10
CA GLY A 382 -0.52 19.94 -22.52
C GLY A 382 0.90 20.39 -22.83
N GLY A 383 1.72 20.68 -21.82
CA GLY A 383 3.13 21.07 -22.00
C GLY A 383 4.06 19.91 -22.35
N THR A 384 5.29 20.24 -22.73
CA THR A 384 6.34 19.25 -23.08
C THR A 384 7.52 19.42 -22.13
N ASN A 385 7.98 18.33 -21.52
CA ASN A 385 9.09 18.36 -20.55
C ASN A 385 10.46 18.20 -21.22
N HIS A 386 10.58 17.22 -22.10
CA HIS A 386 11.84 16.82 -22.73
C HIS A 386 11.60 16.52 -24.21
N ILE A 387 12.52 16.92 -25.07
CA ILE A 387 12.48 16.68 -26.52
C ILE A 387 13.78 15.98 -26.92
N VAL A 388 13.67 14.98 -27.79
CA VAL A 388 14.84 14.32 -28.38
C VAL A 388 15.35 15.16 -29.52
N LYS A 389 16.59 15.64 -29.42
CA LYS A 389 17.22 16.44 -30.49
C LYS A 389 17.70 15.57 -31.66
N ASP A 390 18.37 14.45 -31.34
CA ASP A 390 19.00 13.58 -32.33
C ASP A 390 18.15 12.33 -32.55
N THR A 391 17.24 12.38 -33.52
CA THR A 391 16.41 11.22 -33.89
C THR A 391 16.40 10.95 -35.39
N ILE A 392 15.74 9.87 -35.80
CA ILE A 392 15.67 9.46 -37.20
C ILE A 392 14.78 10.39 -38.02
N ASP A 393 15.07 10.49 -39.31
CA ASP A 393 14.42 11.44 -40.23
C ASP A 393 12.90 11.21 -40.38
N ILE A 394 12.42 9.98 -40.18
CA ILE A 394 10.99 9.64 -40.14
C ILE A 394 10.27 10.47 -39.07
N LEU A 395 10.83 10.57 -37.86
CA LEU A 395 10.22 11.35 -36.78
C LEU A 395 10.41 12.85 -36.98
N THR A 396 11.61 13.30 -37.36
CA THR A 396 11.89 14.74 -37.53
C THR A 396 11.09 15.37 -38.67
N SER A 397 10.72 14.58 -39.69
CA SER A 397 9.86 15.04 -40.78
C SER A 397 8.42 15.38 -40.35
N GLY A 398 7.99 14.97 -39.15
CA GLY A 398 6.63 15.20 -38.65
C GLY A 398 5.54 14.37 -39.36
N ARG A 399 5.93 13.53 -40.32
CA ARG A 399 5.03 12.67 -41.12
C ARG A 399 4.69 11.35 -40.43
N ALA A 400 5.38 11.02 -39.35
CA ALA A 400 5.14 9.81 -38.59
C ALA A 400 4.29 10.03 -37.35
N MET A 401 3.44 9.06 -37.06
CA MET A 401 2.75 8.92 -35.78
C MET A 401 3.23 7.66 -35.09
N VAL A 402 3.59 7.78 -33.82
CA VAL A 402 3.98 6.64 -32.99
C VAL A 402 2.79 6.29 -32.10
N VAL A 403 2.44 5.02 -32.03
CA VAL A 403 1.31 4.51 -31.26
C VAL A 403 1.80 3.47 -30.28
N GLY A 404 1.30 3.52 -29.06
CA GLY A 404 1.43 2.44 -28.10
C GLY A 404 0.06 1.88 -27.78
N TYR A 405 -0.09 0.56 -27.73
CA TYR A 405 -1.29 -0.03 -27.15
C TYR A 405 -0.99 -1.30 -26.37
N ASP A 406 -1.85 -1.56 -25.40
CA ASP A 406 -1.81 -2.71 -24.52
C ASP A 406 -3.22 -3.26 -24.35
N VAL A 407 -3.31 -4.56 -24.14
CA VAL A 407 -4.55 -5.26 -23.85
C VAL A 407 -4.39 -5.93 -22.52
N THR A 408 -5.26 -5.54 -21.62
CA THR A 408 -5.23 -5.97 -20.25
C THR A 408 -6.43 -6.85 -19.98
N HIS A 409 -6.16 -8.12 -19.70
CA HIS A 409 -7.18 -9.10 -19.37
C HIS A 409 -7.47 -9.10 -17.86
N PRO A 410 -8.69 -9.45 -17.43
CA PRO A 410 -8.97 -9.77 -16.04
C PRO A 410 -8.33 -11.12 -15.69
N THR A 411 -7.07 -11.10 -15.24
CA THR A 411 -6.39 -12.28 -14.72
C THR A 411 -6.92 -12.57 -13.31
N ASN A 412 -7.50 -13.77 -13.10
CA ASN A 412 -8.12 -14.32 -11.87
C ASN A 412 -9.66 -14.49 -11.89
N MET A 413 -10.32 -14.44 -13.05
CA MET A 413 -11.75 -14.77 -13.15
C MET A 413 -11.97 -16.20 -13.67
N SER A 414 -12.86 -16.96 -13.02
CA SER A 414 -13.19 -18.34 -13.40
C SER A 414 -13.72 -18.43 -14.84
N ASN A 415 -13.38 -19.51 -15.54
CA ASN A 415 -13.60 -19.78 -16.97
C ASN A 415 -15.06 -19.79 -17.49
N GLU A 416 -16.03 -19.24 -16.76
CA GLU A 416 -17.39 -19.08 -17.29
C GLU A 416 -17.49 -17.82 -18.16
N LYS A 417 -18.24 -17.93 -19.26
CA LYS A 417 -18.43 -16.98 -20.38
C LYS A 417 -19.11 -15.64 -20.00
N SER A 418 -18.79 -15.08 -18.84
CA SER A 418 -19.14 -13.71 -18.42
C SER A 418 -17.90 -12.99 -17.86
N ALA A 419 -16.76 -13.20 -18.52
CA ALA A 419 -15.52 -12.49 -18.22
C ALA A 419 -15.71 -10.98 -18.43
N ALA A 420 -15.21 -10.17 -17.49
CA ALA A 420 -15.07 -8.73 -17.70
C ALA A 420 -14.34 -8.51 -19.03
N PRO A 421 -14.78 -7.55 -19.85
CA PRO A 421 -14.16 -7.34 -21.15
C PRO A 421 -12.67 -6.98 -20.96
N SER A 422 -11.83 -7.52 -21.84
CA SER A 422 -10.44 -7.07 -21.95
C SER A 422 -10.43 -5.57 -22.19
N LEU A 423 -9.62 -4.83 -21.43
CA LEU A 423 -9.47 -3.40 -21.62
C LEU A 423 -8.33 -3.14 -22.59
N ILE A 424 -8.55 -2.20 -23.49
CA ILE A 424 -7.52 -1.72 -24.43
C ILE A 424 -7.15 -0.30 -24.02
N GLY A 425 -5.88 -0.10 -23.73
CA GLY A 425 -5.27 1.21 -23.55
C GLY A 425 -4.46 1.52 -24.79
N MET A 426 -4.70 2.67 -25.40
CA MET A 426 -3.96 3.12 -26.57
C MET A 426 -3.59 4.58 -26.40
N VAL A 427 -2.38 4.93 -26.81
CA VAL A 427 -1.86 6.29 -26.85
C VAL A 427 -1.21 6.56 -28.20
N ALA A 428 -1.25 7.81 -28.64
CA ALA A 428 -0.63 8.20 -29.90
C ALA A 428 0.09 9.55 -29.76
N SER A 429 1.22 9.70 -30.44
CA SER A 429 1.92 10.99 -30.48
C SER A 429 1.19 12.00 -31.36
N VAL A 430 1.09 13.24 -30.90
CA VAL A 430 0.33 14.30 -31.59
C VAL A 430 1.18 15.24 -32.45
N ASP A 431 2.49 15.25 -32.25
CA ASP A 431 3.44 16.05 -33.03
C ASP A 431 4.78 15.30 -33.19
N LYS A 432 5.79 16.00 -33.72
CA LYS A 432 7.17 15.51 -33.88
C LYS A 432 8.01 15.62 -32.61
N ASP A 433 7.55 16.42 -31.64
CA ASP A 433 8.30 16.69 -30.40
C ASP A 433 8.10 15.55 -29.39
N LEU A 434 7.06 14.73 -29.58
CA LEU A 434 6.77 13.52 -28.81
C LEU A 434 6.58 13.81 -27.31
N GLY A 435 6.15 15.03 -26.97
CA GLY A 435 5.85 15.42 -25.60
C GLY A 435 4.50 14.93 -25.11
N GLN A 436 3.49 14.94 -26.00
CA GLN A 436 2.10 14.67 -25.67
C GLN A 436 1.60 13.36 -26.28
N TRP A 437 0.91 12.56 -25.46
CA TRP A 437 0.47 11.19 -25.79
C TRP A 437 -0.97 10.93 -25.34
N PRO A 438 -1.97 11.71 -25.76
CA PRO A 438 -3.35 11.49 -25.33
C PRO A 438 -3.83 10.07 -25.64
N ALA A 439 -4.81 9.60 -24.87
CA ALA A 439 -5.43 8.29 -25.07
C ALA A 439 -6.43 8.27 -26.26
N SER A 440 -6.34 9.27 -27.15
CA SER A 440 -7.27 9.51 -28.25
C SER A 440 -6.62 9.28 -29.63
N ARG A 441 -7.47 9.21 -30.67
CA ARG A 441 -7.17 8.60 -31.98
C ARG A 441 -6.64 9.63 -33.01
N LEU A 442 -6.20 9.11 -34.16
CA LEU A 442 -5.76 9.77 -35.41
C LEU A 442 -6.36 11.16 -35.74
N LEU A 443 -7.62 11.42 -35.38
CA LEU A 443 -8.31 12.69 -35.64
C LEU A 443 -7.69 13.88 -34.90
N LEU A 444 -7.21 13.69 -33.67
CA LEU A 444 -6.52 14.76 -32.93
C LEU A 444 -5.17 15.10 -33.58
N ARG A 445 -4.46 14.08 -34.06
CA ARG A 445 -3.22 14.26 -34.83
C ARG A 445 -3.47 15.07 -36.09
N ARG A 446 -4.57 14.77 -36.82
CA ARG A 446 -4.99 15.53 -38.01
C ARG A 446 -5.22 17.01 -37.67
N GLN A 447 -6.00 17.29 -36.64
CA GLN A 447 -6.29 18.67 -36.20
C GLN A 447 -5.03 19.45 -35.82
N ARG A 448 -4.09 18.82 -35.11
CA ARG A 448 -2.84 19.47 -34.68
C ARG A 448 -1.79 19.62 -35.78
N ASN A 449 -1.92 18.85 -36.86
CA ASN A 449 -0.94 18.82 -37.95
C ASN A 449 -1.52 19.40 -39.25
N GLN A 450 -2.21 20.54 -39.15
CA GLN A 450 -2.77 21.28 -40.29
C GLN A 450 -3.64 20.41 -41.22
N ASP A 451 -4.50 19.59 -40.62
CA ASP A 451 -5.38 18.63 -41.29
C ASP A 451 -4.70 17.54 -42.13
N ARG A 452 -3.39 17.30 -41.92
CA ARG A 452 -2.64 16.23 -42.56
C ARG A 452 -2.62 14.96 -41.71
N LEU A 453 -2.96 13.85 -42.36
CA LEU A 453 -2.82 12.52 -41.78
C LEU A 453 -1.37 12.03 -41.87
N PRO A 454 -0.89 11.19 -40.93
CA PRO A 454 0.46 10.65 -40.97
C PRO A 454 0.66 9.69 -42.14
N GLU A 455 1.83 9.75 -42.79
CA GLU A 455 2.23 8.82 -43.86
C GLU A 455 2.82 7.52 -43.30
N PHE A 456 3.32 7.58 -42.06
CA PHE A 456 3.99 6.49 -41.38
C PHE A 456 3.34 6.23 -40.03
N LEU A 457 3.00 4.98 -39.74
CA LEU A 457 2.42 4.57 -38.48
C LEU A 457 3.27 3.48 -37.82
N ILE A 458 3.96 3.86 -36.74
CA ILE A 458 4.88 2.99 -35.99
C ILE A 458 4.17 2.57 -34.71
N ILE A 459 3.92 1.27 -34.55
CA ILE A 459 3.05 0.76 -33.50
C ILE A 459 3.86 -0.14 -32.55
N TYR A 460 3.92 0.24 -31.27
CA TYR A 460 4.45 -0.57 -30.18
C TYR A 460 3.32 -1.30 -29.45
N ARG A 461 3.26 -2.62 -29.58
CA ARG A 461 2.28 -3.50 -28.93
C ARG A 461 2.89 -4.13 -27.68
N ASN A 462 2.39 -3.76 -26.50
CA ASN A 462 2.84 -4.36 -25.23
C ASN A 462 2.04 -5.63 -24.90
N GLY A 463 2.57 -6.55 -24.08
CA GLY A 463 1.74 -7.56 -23.41
C GLY A 463 1.27 -8.76 -24.23
N VAL A 464 1.92 -9.07 -25.36
CA VAL A 464 1.66 -10.30 -26.14
C VAL A 464 2.82 -11.29 -26.03
N SER A 465 2.51 -12.58 -25.93
CA SER A 465 3.49 -13.66 -26.04
C SER A 465 3.67 -14.12 -27.49
N GLU A 466 4.73 -14.88 -27.76
CA GLU A 466 5.01 -15.40 -29.10
C GLU A 466 3.83 -16.18 -29.71
N GLY A 467 3.15 -16.99 -28.90
CA GLY A 467 1.96 -17.74 -29.34
C GLY A 467 0.77 -16.88 -29.77
N GLN A 468 0.80 -15.56 -29.50
CA GLN A 468 -0.23 -14.61 -29.88
C GLN A 468 0.16 -13.74 -31.08
N PHE A 469 1.39 -13.87 -31.62
CA PHE A 469 1.85 -13.04 -32.75
C PHE A 469 0.96 -13.20 -33.99
N THR A 470 0.53 -14.43 -34.28
CA THR A 470 -0.41 -14.70 -35.37
C THR A 470 -1.72 -13.95 -35.17
N GLN A 471 -2.26 -13.88 -33.94
CA GLN A 471 -3.49 -13.16 -33.66
C GLN A 471 -3.33 -11.65 -33.91
N VAL A 472 -2.18 -11.05 -33.58
CA VAL A 472 -1.91 -9.64 -33.89
C VAL A 472 -1.98 -9.40 -35.40
N LEU A 473 -1.37 -10.29 -36.19
CA LEU A 473 -1.33 -10.16 -37.65
C LEU A 473 -2.66 -10.49 -38.35
N THR A 474 -3.41 -11.47 -37.87
CA THR A 474 -4.65 -11.93 -38.52
C THR A 474 -5.90 -11.24 -38.01
N THR A 475 -5.86 -10.67 -36.81
CA THR A 475 -7.02 -10.02 -36.17
C THR A 475 -6.81 -8.53 -35.98
N GLU A 476 -5.73 -8.12 -35.32
CA GLU A 476 -5.52 -6.70 -34.95
C GLU A 476 -5.10 -5.85 -36.17
N LEU A 477 -4.17 -6.32 -37.01
CA LEU A 477 -3.71 -5.60 -38.21
C LEU A 477 -4.83 -5.32 -39.22
N PRO A 478 -5.72 -6.27 -39.59
CA PRO A 478 -6.84 -5.98 -40.50
C PRO A 478 -7.79 -4.92 -39.95
N MET A 479 -8.02 -4.89 -38.63
CA MET A 479 -8.82 -3.83 -38.01
C MET A 479 -8.15 -2.45 -38.10
N ILE A 480 -6.82 -2.39 -37.95
CA ILE A 480 -6.05 -1.16 -38.14
C ILE A 480 -6.16 -0.68 -39.60
N ARG A 481 -6.01 -1.59 -40.58
CA ARG A 481 -6.19 -1.24 -42.00
C ARG A 481 -7.60 -0.77 -42.30
N LYS A 482 -8.62 -1.46 -41.79
CA LYS A 482 -10.02 -1.03 -41.93
C LYS A 482 -10.29 0.36 -41.35
N ALA A 483 -9.65 0.71 -40.25
CA ALA A 483 -9.72 2.07 -39.70
C ALA A 483 -9.02 3.09 -40.60
N CYS A 484 -7.96 2.70 -41.32
CA CYS A 484 -7.33 3.55 -42.33
C CYS A 484 -8.24 3.73 -43.55
N ASP A 485 -8.95 2.69 -44.00
CA ASP A 485 -9.90 2.77 -45.12
C ASP A 485 -11.01 3.82 -44.88
N GLN A 486 -11.39 4.03 -43.62
CA GLN A 486 -12.40 5.01 -43.22
C GLN A 486 -11.89 6.45 -43.19
N LEU A 487 -10.58 6.66 -43.07
CA LEU A 487 -9.97 7.97 -42.80
C LEU A 487 -9.13 8.49 -43.96
N TYR A 488 -8.46 7.61 -44.68
CA TYR A 488 -7.57 7.94 -45.79
C TYR A 488 -8.30 7.80 -47.13
N ALA A 489 -7.90 8.61 -48.11
CA ALA A 489 -8.37 8.41 -49.47
C ALA A 489 -7.80 7.10 -50.04
N PRO A 490 -8.47 6.48 -51.03
CA PRO A 490 -7.95 5.29 -51.71
C PRO A 490 -6.51 5.48 -52.18
N LYS A 491 -5.66 4.47 -51.95
CA LYS A 491 -4.21 4.47 -52.28
C LYS A 491 -3.34 5.46 -51.49
N GLN A 492 -3.88 6.14 -50.47
CA GLN A 492 -3.13 7.02 -49.58
C GLN A 492 -2.95 6.41 -48.17
N HIS A 493 -3.01 5.09 -48.06
CA HIS A 493 -2.88 4.44 -46.76
C HIS A 493 -1.48 4.66 -46.17
N PRO A 494 -1.37 4.83 -44.84
CA PRO A 494 -0.09 4.95 -44.20
C PRO A 494 0.67 3.62 -44.29
N ARG A 495 1.99 3.71 -44.38
CA ARG A 495 2.87 2.54 -44.21
C ARG A 495 2.98 2.19 -42.73
N LEU A 496 2.95 0.90 -42.43
CA LEU A 496 2.85 0.36 -41.07
C LEU A 496 4.10 -0.40 -40.65
N SER A 497 4.54 -0.20 -39.40
CA SER A 497 5.44 -1.13 -38.73
C SER A 497 4.88 -1.49 -37.36
N ILE A 498 4.75 -2.79 -37.07
CA ILE A 498 4.24 -3.33 -35.81
C ILE A 498 5.39 -4.00 -35.06
N ILE A 499 5.73 -3.42 -33.90
CA ILE A 499 6.78 -3.89 -33.01
C ILE A 499 6.15 -4.34 -31.70
N VAL A 500 6.29 -5.61 -31.37
CA VAL A 500 5.91 -6.14 -30.07
C VAL A 500 7.00 -5.79 -29.05
N SER A 501 6.59 -5.33 -27.87
CA SER A 501 7.49 -5.00 -26.76
C SER A 501 7.23 -5.91 -25.57
N ILE A 502 8.24 -6.66 -25.13
CA ILE A 502 8.15 -7.59 -24.00
C ILE A 502 9.23 -7.24 -22.98
N LYS A 503 8.81 -6.80 -21.79
CA LYS A 503 9.73 -6.58 -20.66
C LYS A 503 9.79 -7.78 -19.71
N ARG A 504 8.73 -8.59 -19.63
CA ARG A 504 8.62 -9.67 -18.62
C ARG A 504 9.09 -11.02 -19.19
N HIS A 505 10.40 -11.20 -19.41
CA HIS A 505 11.03 -12.47 -19.86
C HIS A 505 12.27 -12.88 -19.02
N GLN A 506 12.76 -14.10 -19.15
CA GLN A 506 13.81 -14.65 -18.26
C GLN A 506 15.25 -14.25 -18.65
N THR A 507 15.49 -13.82 -19.88
CA THR A 507 16.82 -13.41 -20.40
C THR A 507 17.47 -12.28 -19.58
N ARG A 508 18.75 -12.45 -19.25
CA ARG A 508 19.61 -11.46 -18.58
C ARG A 508 20.96 -11.42 -19.28
N PHE A 509 21.58 -10.24 -19.30
CA PHE A 509 22.91 -10.04 -19.89
C PHE A 509 23.87 -9.52 -18.82
N TYR A 510 25.10 -10.01 -18.88
CA TYR A 510 26.16 -9.67 -17.94
C TYR A 510 27.36 -9.10 -18.70
N PRO A 511 28.03 -8.06 -18.17
CA PRO A 511 29.20 -7.51 -18.83
C PRO A 511 30.36 -8.50 -18.77
N THR A 512 31.02 -8.73 -19.91
CA THR A 512 32.21 -9.60 -20.02
C THR A 512 33.51 -8.90 -19.64
N SER A 513 33.49 -7.56 -19.59
CA SER A 513 34.65 -6.74 -19.24
C SER A 513 34.22 -5.48 -18.49
N GLY A 514 35.15 -4.87 -17.75
CA GLY A 514 34.90 -3.60 -17.05
C GLY A 514 34.54 -2.45 -17.99
N VAL A 515 34.93 -2.52 -19.26
CA VAL A 515 34.58 -1.52 -20.29
C VAL A 515 33.10 -1.61 -20.65
N ASN A 516 32.48 -2.79 -20.63
CA ASN A 516 31.07 -2.98 -20.97
C ASN A 516 30.14 -2.87 -19.75
N MET A 517 30.71 -2.54 -18.59
CA MET A 517 30.02 -2.45 -17.32
C MET A 517 29.72 -0.99 -16.95
N ASP A 518 28.49 -0.73 -16.52
CA ASP A 518 28.14 0.51 -15.83
C ASP A 518 28.77 0.50 -14.42
N GLN A 519 29.60 1.50 -14.13
CA GLN A 519 30.42 1.55 -12.92
C GLN A 519 29.59 1.58 -11.63
N LYS A 520 28.38 2.14 -11.68
CA LYS A 520 27.52 2.30 -10.50
C LYS A 520 26.67 1.07 -10.23
N SER A 521 26.03 0.54 -11.27
CA SER A 521 25.07 -0.56 -11.15
C SER A 521 25.71 -1.95 -11.32
N ARG A 522 26.96 -2.02 -11.80
CA ARG A 522 27.66 -3.26 -12.18
C ARG A 522 26.90 -4.11 -13.20
N ASN A 523 25.96 -3.50 -13.93
CA ASN A 523 25.22 -4.12 -15.03
C ASN A 523 25.86 -3.79 -16.37
N ILE A 524 25.33 -4.38 -17.46
CA ILE A 524 25.64 -3.93 -18.82
C ILE A 524 25.35 -2.43 -18.98
N LYS A 525 26.16 -1.76 -19.80
CA LYS A 525 25.98 -0.33 -20.10
C LYS A 525 24.58 -0.03 -20.63
N LYS A 526 24.02 1.12 -20.23
CA LYS A 526 22.79 1.63 -20.86
C LYS A 526 23.04 1.87 -22.35
N GLY A 527 22.06 1.56 -23.18
CA GLY A 527 22.15 1.60 -24.64
C GLY A 527 22.67 0.33 -25.29
N THR A 528 23.04 -0.71 -24.53
CA THR A 528 23.41 -2.01 -25.11
C THR A 528 22.23 -2.62 -25.86
N VAL A 529 22.48 -2.96 -27.13
CA VAL A 529 21.61 -3.73 -28.01
C VAL A 529 22.20 -5.12 -28.22
N ILE A 530 21.34 -6.14 -28.27
CA ILE A 530 21.69 -7.52 -28.60
C ILE A 530 20.67 -8.01 -29.64
N ASP A 531 21.11 -8.11 -30.89
CA ASP A 531 20.36 -8.50 -32.08
C ASP A 531 20.91 -9.79 -32.73
N CYS A 532 22.01 -10.34 -32.21
CA CYS A 532 22.66 -11.56 -32.69
C CYS A 532 22.87 -12.60 -31.58
N GLY A 533 23.08 -13.86 -31.98
CA GLY A 533 23.42 -14.99 -31.12
C GLY A 533 22.24 -15.58 -30.34
N VAL A 534 21.56 -14.76 -29.53
CA VAL A 534 20.39 -15.17 -28.72
C VAL A 534 19.05 -14.64 -29.27
N SER A 535 19.10 -13.88 -30.36
CA SER A 535 17.94 -13.49 -31.15
C SER A 535 17.36 -14.67 -31.90
N GLN A 536 16.12 -14.56 -32.35
CA GLN A 536 15.44 -15.63 -33.07
C GLN A 536 15.84 -15.64 -34.54
N ALA A 537 16.26 -16.80 -35.06
CA ALA A 537 16.68 -16.92 -36.46
C ALA A 537 15.56 -16.59 -37.49
N ARG A 538 14.29 -16.70 -37.10
CA ARG A 538 13.13 -16.51 -37.99
C ARG A 538 12.48 -15.14 -37.90
N TYR A 539 12.71 -14.41 -36.80
CA TYR A 539 12.09 -13.11 -36.57
C TYR A 539 13.12 -12.01 -36.67
N TRP A 540 12.67 -10.81 -36.98
CA TRP A 540 13.48 -9.62 -36.79
C TRP A 540 13.25 -9.14 -35.36
N ASP A 541 14.17 -9.48 -34.46
CA ASP A 541 14.09 -9.16 -33.04
C ASP A 541 15.40 -8.67 -32.45
N PHE A 542 15.32 -7.90 -31.37
CA PHE A 542 16.47 -7.40 -30.65
C PHE A 542 16.13 -7.14 -29.17
N PHE A 543 17.14 -7.25 -28.31
CA PHE A 543 17.07 -6.83 -26.91
C PHE A 543 17.71 -5.47 -26.73
N LEU A 544 17.10 -4.60 -25.94
CA LEU A 544 17.64 -3.27 -25.65
C LEU A 544 17.57 -2.96 -24.15
N THR A 545 18.71 -2.54 -23.59
CA THR A 545 18.80 -2.02 -22.22
C THR A 545 18.95 -0.51 -22.23
N ALA A 546 17.86 0.23 -22.39
CA ALA A 546 17.91 1.69 -22.54
C ALA A 546 18.27 2.48 -21.26
N HIS A 547 18.26 1.85 -20.09
CA HIS A 547 18.31 2.50 -18.78
C HIS A 547 19.44 1.97 -17.91
N THR A 548 19.88 2.76 -16.93
CA THR A 548 20.74 2.28 -15.84
C THR A 548 19.88 1.58 -14.79
N ALA A 549 20.21 0.33 -14.46
CA ALA A 549 19.54 -0.40 -13.38
C ALA A 549 19.92 0.21 -12.02
N LEU A 550 18.94 0.72 -11.27
CA LEU A 550 19.20 1.32 -9.95
C LEU A 550 19.43 0.28 -8.86
N LYS A 551 18.85 -0.91 -9.01
CA LYS A 551 18.95 -2.02 -8.04
C LYS A 551 18.81 -3.35 -8.78
N GLY A 552 19.61 -4.34 -8.37
CA GLY A 552 19.58 -5.69 -8.92
C GLY A 552 20.11 -5.77 -10.36
N THR A 553 19.79 -6.89 -11.03
CA THR A 553 20.20 -7.14 -12.41
C THR A 553 19.22 -6.51 -13.40
N ALA A 554 19.76 -5.80 -14.40
CA ALA A 554 19.02 -5.17 -15.48
C ALA A 554 18.22 -6.22 -16.26
N ARG A 555 16.96 -5.88 -16.54
CA ARG A 555 16.11 -6.64 -17.45
C ARG A 555 16.02 -5.86 -18.76
N PRO A 556 16.65 -6.32 -19.85
CA PRO A 556 16.49 -5.70 -21.17
C PRO A 556 15.01 -5.80 -21.58
N ALA A 557 14.55 -4.92 -22.46
CA ALA A 557 13.28 -5.13 -23.16
C ALA A 557 13.57 -5.87 -24.47
N HIS A 558 12.74 -6.86 -24.79
CA HIS A 558 12.78 -7.61 -26.04
C HIS A 558 11.78 -7.01 -27.03
N TYR A 559 12.23 -6.71 -28.23
CA TYR A 559 11.41 -6.14 -29.29
C TYR A 559 11.39 -7.10 -30.47
N THR A 560 10.20 -7.37 -31.01
CA THR A 560 10.03 -8.25 -32.18
C THR A 560 9.19 -7.54 -33.22
N VAL A 561 9.72 -7.41 -34.43
CA VAL A 561 9.03 -6.81 -35.58
C VAL A 561 8.16 -7.86 -36.25
N LEU A 562 6.84 -7.69 -36.16
CA LEU A 562 5.88 -8.60 -36.79
C LEU A 562 5.52 -8.20 -38.22
N MET A 563 5.56 -6.90 -38.51
CA MET A 563 5.25 -6.33 -39.81
C MET A 563 6.09 -5.07 -40.00
N ASP A 564 6.66 -4.88 -41.19
CA ASP A 564 7.37 -3.66 -41.55
C ASP A 564 7.14 -3.30 -43.02
N GLU A 565 6.57 -2.13 -43.24
CA GLU A 565 6.44 -1.46 -44.55
C GLU A 565 7.22 -0.15 -44.58
N ILE A 566 7.98 0.18 -43.53
CA ILE A 566 8.60 1.50 -43.37
C ILE A 566 10.11 1.41 -43.45
N PHE A 567 10.72 0.63 -42.55
CA PHE A 567 12.16 0.70 -42.31
C PHE A 567 12.95 0.04 -43.43
N ARG A 568 12.55 -1.16 -43.85
CA ARG A 568 13.20 -1.89 -44.97
C ARG A 568 13.05 -1.17 -46.31
N GLU A 569 11.89 -0.57 -46.55
CA GLU A 569 11.64 0.17 -47.78
C GLU A 569 12.49 1.45 -47.84
N LYS A 570 12.56 2.19 -46.72
CA LYS A 570 13.21 3.50 -46.68
C LYS A 570 14.72 3.45 -46.50
N TYR A 571 15.22 2.53 -45.67
CA TYR A 571 16.63 2.46 -45.29
C TYR A 571 17.37 1.26 -45.91
N GLY A 572 16.67 0.43 -46.70
CA GLY A 572 17.24 -0.77 -47.30
C GLY A 572 17.12 -2.01 -46.39
N VAL A 573 17.56 -3.15 -46.91
CA VAL A 573 17.47 -4.45 -46.21
C VAL A 573 18.76 -4.72 -45.43
N GLY A 574 18.65 -5.36 -44.26
CA GLY A 574 19.78 -5.73 -43.41
C GLY A 574 20.05 -4.70 -42.31
N ASP A 575 21.33 -4.57 -41.93
CA ASP A 575 21.79 -3.82 -40.76
C ASP A 575 21.31 -2.36 -40.75
N SER A 576 21.20 -1.73 -41.93
CA SER A 576 20.76 -0.33 -42.02
C SER A 576 19.33 -0.11 -41.47
N ALA A 577 18.38 -1.00 -41.75
CA ALA A 577 17.02 -0.87 -41.21
C ALA A 577 16.95 -1.24 -39.72
N ALA A 578 17.72 -2.25 -39.29
CA ALA A 578 17.84 -2.65 -37.88
C ALA A 578 18.39 -1.48 -37.03
N ASP A 579 19.51 -0.91 -37.44
CA ASP A 579 20.16 0.22 -36.77
C ASP A 579 19.20 1.42 -36.59
N GLN A 580 18.42 1.75 -37.63
CA GLN A 580 17.47 2.87 -37.53
C GLN A 580 16.32 2.58 -36.57
N LEU A 581 15.79 1.36 -36.56
CA LEU A 581 14.71 0.97 -35.65
C LEU A 581 15.20 0.88 -34.20
N GLU A 582 16.39 0.35 -33.98
CA GLU A 582 17.02 0.25 -32.66
C GLU A 582 17.35 1.63 -32.11
N LYS A 583 17.95 2.49 -32.93
CA LYS A 583 18.20 3.89 -32.59
C LYS A 583 16.92 4.64 -32.27
N LEU A 584 15.87 4.48 -33.09
CA LEU A 584 14.54 5.03 -32.81
C LEU A 584 14.02 4.57 -31.46
N THR A 585 14.01 3.26 -31.21
CA THR A 585 13.46 2.67 -29.99
C THR A 585 14.26 3.09 -28.75
N HIS A 586 15.59 3.19 -28.86
CA HIS A 586 16.44 3.72 -27.80
C HIS A 586 16.14 5.18 -27.51
N ASN A 587 16.06 6.02 -28.55
CA ASN A 587 15.78 7.43 -28.43
C ASN A 587 14.42 7.71 -27.79
N LEU A 588 13.40 6.92 -28.13
CA LEU A 588 12.08 7.02 -27.53
C LEU A 588 12.09 6.79 -26.02
N CYS A 589 13.07 6.08 -25.45
CA CYS A 589 13.16 5.85 -24.00
C CYS A 589 13.58 7.08 -23.17
N TYR A 590 14.16 8.11 -23.78
CA TYR A 590 14.62 9.32 -23.10
C TYR A 590 13.56 10.40 -22.83
N PRO A 591 12.62 10.70 -23.76
CA PRO A 591 11.53 11.66 -23.52
C PRO A 591 10.42 11.05 -22.65
N PHE A 592 10.80 10.31 -21.60
CA PHE A 592 9.85 9.79 -20.63
C PHE A 592 9.35 10.94 -19.76
N GLY A 593 8.07 11.26 -19.89
CA GLY A 593 7.53 12.53 -19.44
C GLY A 593 7.53 12.72 -17.91
N ARG A 594 7.51 11.63 -17.13
CA ARG A 594 7.34 11.70 -15.66
C ARG A 594 8.65 11.58 -14.85
N ALA A 595 9.80 11.45 -15.51
CA ALA A 595 11.08 11.32 -14.83
C ALA A 595 12.23 11.87 -15.70
N THR A 596 13.32 12.27 -15.05
CA THR A 596 14.55 12.77 -15.70
C THR A 596 15.54 11.66 -16.07
N LYS A 597 15.05 10.43 -16.27
CA LYS A 597 15.86 9.25 -16.58
C LYS A 597 15.19 8.43 -17.67
N ALA A 598 16.00 7.81 -18.52
CA ALA A 598 15.51 6.88 -19.53
C ALA A 598 14.74 5.73 -18.90
N PHE A 599 13.61 5.36 -19.51
CA PHE A 599 12.79 4.25 -19.05
C PHE A 599 13.26 2.92 -19.66
N SER A 600 12.92 1.82 -19.00
CA SER A 600 13.41 0.49 -19.36
C SER A 600 12.77 -0.16 -20.59
N ILE A 601 11.61 0.36 -21.00
CA ILE A 601 10.85 -0.07 -22.17
C ILE A 601 10.40 1.20 -22.89
N CYS A 602 10.18 1.12 -24.20
CA CYS A 602 9.74 2.24 -25.02
C CYS A 602 8.47 2.91 -24.41
N PRO A 603 8.47 4.24 -24.16
CA PRO A 603 7.37 4.95 -23.52
C PRO A 603 5.98 4.80 -24.15
N PRO A 604 5.79 4.67 -25.47
CA PRO A 604 4.47 4.38 -26.03
C PRO A 604 3.85 3.10 -25.44
N ALA A 605 4.63 2.02 -25.36
CA ALA A 605 4.18 0.76 -24.75
C ALA A 605 3.87 0.93 -23.26
N TYR A 606 4.69 1.70 -22.54
CA TYR A 606 4.46 1.97 -21.12
C TYR A 606 3.25 2.88 -20.86
N TYR A 607 3.05 3.89 -21.69
CA TYR A 607 1.92 4.80 -21.59
C TYR A 607 0.60 4.07 -21.87
N ALA A 608 0.59 3.12 -22.79
CA ALA A 608 -0.56 2.24 -23.00
C ALA A 608 -0.89 1.39 -21.76
N ASP A 609 0.12 0.81 -21.11
CA ASP A 609 -0.02 0.05 -19.86
C ASP A 609 -0.67 0.90 -18.75
N ILE A 610 -0.19 2.13 -18.52
CA ILE A 610 -0.80 3.01 -17.50
C ILE A 610 -2.19 3.55 -17.89
N VAL A 611 -2.52 3.65 -19.19
CA VAL A 611 -3.89 3.90 -19.64
C VAL A 611 -4.78 2.71 -19.30
N CYS A 612 -4.32 1.48 -19.52
CA CYS A 612 -5.03 0.27 -19.09
C CYS A 612 -5.24 0.24 -17.57
N GLU A 613 -4.19 0.50 -16.78
CA GLU A 613 -4.27 0.60 -15.32
C GLU A 613 -5.27 1.67 -14.88
N ARG A 614 -5.26 2.84 -15.51
CA ARG A 614 -6.22 3.90 -15.21
C ARG A 614 -7.65 3.51 -15.61
N ALA A 615 -7.82 2.84 -16.75
CA ALA A 615 -9.12 2.36 -17.20
C ALA A 615 -9.72 1.30 -16.26
N ARG A 616 -8.87 0.49 -15.59
CA ARG A 616 -9.26 -0.40 -14.49
C ARG A 616 -9.73 0.39 -13.27
N VAL A 617 -8.98 1.40 -12.83
CA VAL A 617 -9.35 2.26 -11.69
C VAL A 617 -10.66 3.01 -11.92
N HIS A 618 -10.98 3.40 -13.16
CA HIS A 618 -12.27 4.01 -13.50
C HIS A 618 -13.45 3.03 -13.46
N ARG A 619 -13.16 1.73 -13.40
CA ARG A 619 -14.14 0.65 -13.41
C ARG A 619 -13.94 -0.24 -12.19
N PRO A 620 -14.00 0.30 -10.96
CA PRO A 620 -13.81 -0.50 -9.75
C PRO A 620 -14.88 -1.61 -9.68
N ALA A 621 -16.10 -1.36 -10.14
CA ALA A 621 -17.14 -2.40 -10.21
C ALA A 621 -16.81 -3.61 -11.13
N LEU A 622 -15.85 -3.48 -12.05
CA LEU A 622 -15.41 -4.55 -12.96
C LEU A 622 -14.07 -5.18 -12.54
N PHE A 623 -13.24 -4.47 -11.76
CA PHE A 623 -11.85 -4.86 -11.45
C PHE A 623 -11.49 -4.81 -9.94
N ASP A 624 -12.13 -3.93 -9.14
CA ASP A 624 -12.12 -3.96 -7.67
C ASP A 624 -13.25 -4.85 -7.16
N ILE A 625 -13.18 -6.12 -7.52
CA ILE A 625 -13.75 -7.14 -6.65
C ILE A 625 -12.71 -7.24 -5.53
N SER A 626 -13.04 -6.79 -4.32
CA SER A 626 -12.16 -7.01 -3.16
C SER A 626 -11.73 -8.48 -3.14
N ASP A 627 -10.51 -8.79 -2.72
CA ASP A 627 -10.04 -10.19 -2.61
C ASP A 627 -10.99 -11.05 -1.73
N ALA A 628 -11.91 -10.43 -1.00
CA ALA A 628 -12.99 -11.04 -0.23
C ALA A 628 -14.33 -11.27 -0.97
N ALA A 629 -14.49 -10.84 -2.23
CA ALA A 629 -15.79 -10.74 -2.93
C ALA A 629 -15.87 -11.44 -4.30
N SER A 630 -15.02 -12.42 -4.61
CA SER A 630 -15.36 -13.40 -5.64
C SER A 630 -16.07 -14.56 -4.93
N THR A 631 -17.34 -14.89 -5.14
CA THR A 631 -18.26 -14.66 -6.26
C THR A 631 -19.69 -14.76 -5.73
N THR A 632 -20.48 -13.70 -5.75
CA THR A 632 -21.94 -13.79 -5.75
C THR A 632 -22.37 -13.16 -7.07
N THR A 633 -22.71 -13.96 -8.08
CA THR A 633 -24.04 -13.67 -8.66
C THR A 633 -24.92 -13.69 -7.40
N SER A 634 -25.50 -12.56 -6.90
CA SER A 634 -26.86 -11.97 -6.49
C SER A 634 -27.70 -11.45 -7.64
N ALA A 635 -29.04 -11.53 -7.66
CA ALA A 635 -29.83 -10.67 -8.51
C ALA A 635 -29.67 -9.23 -8.02
N TYR A 636 -28.56 -8.60 -8.41
CA TYR A 636 -28.56 -7.16 -8.57
C TYR A 636 -29.48 -6.93 -9.76
N GLN A 637 -30.53 -6.14 -9.56
CA GLN A 637 -31.24 -5.60 -10.71
C GLN A 637 -30.17 -5.03 -11.66
N PRO A 638 -30.25 -5.27 -12.97
CA PRO A 638 -29.34 -4.65 -13.91
C PRO A 638 -29.62 -3.15 -13.83
N VAL A 639 -28.91 -2.43 -12.96
CA VAL A 639 -28.45 -1.12 -13.32
C VAL A 639 -27.69 -1.41 -14.60
N ALA A 640 -28.27 -1.04 -15.73
CA ALA A 640 -27.64 -1.19 -17.04
C ALA A 640 -26.18 -0.80 -16.82
N PRO A 641 -25.21 -1.69 -17.12
CA PRO A 641 -23.81 -1.36 -16.89
C PRO A 641 -23.64 0.02 -17.51
N SER A 642 -23.15 1.00 -16.74
CA SER A 642 -22.67 2.23 -17.36
C SER A 642 -21.41 1.81 -18.13
N THR A 643 -21.65 1.16 -19.27
CA THR A 643 -20.69 0.66 -20.25
C THR A 643 -19.79 1.78 -20.74
N ASN A 644 -20.23 3.03 -20.53
CA ASN A 644 -19.53 4.25 -20.85
C ASN A 644 -19.10 5.04 -19.60
N VAL A 645 -18.29 4.46 -18.71
CA VAL A 645 -17.36 5.31 -17.95
C VAL A 645 -16.31 5.83 -18.94
N GLN A 646 -16.69 6.90 -19.64
CA GLN A 646 -15.82 7.64 -20.52
C GLN A 646 -15.13 8.74 -19.71
N VAL A 647 -13.89 9.01 -20.09
CA VAL A 647 -13.16 10.17 -19.58
C VAL A 647 -13.96 11.42 -19.96
N HIS A 648 -14.12 12.33 -19.00
CA HIS A 648 -14.82 13.59 -19.23
C HIS A 648 -14.26 14.30 -20.48
N PRO A 649 -15.09 14.90 -21.37
CA PRO A 649 -14.63 15.52 -22.61
C PRO A 649 -13.41 16.45 -22.45
N ASN A 650 -13.39 17.26 -21.39
CA ASN A 650 -12.26 18.17 -21.08
C ASN A 650 -10.92 17.48 -20.86
N LEU A 651 -10.91 16.19 -20.52
CA LEU A 651 -9.71 15.39 -20.25
C LEU A 651 -9.42 14.38 -21.37
N ARG A 652 -10.29 14.28 -22.38
CA ARG A 652 -10.20 13.28 -23.45
C ARG A 652 -8.87 13.36 -24.22
N ASP A 653 -8.43 14.57 -24.50
CA ASP A 653 -7.24 14.86 -25.30
C ASP A 653 -6.04 15.28 -24.45
N THR A 654 -6.06 14.97 -23.15
CA THR A 654 -4.96 15.22 -22.21
C THR A 654 -4.30 13.91 -21.79
N MET A 655 -3.09 14.01 -21.24
CA MET A 655 -2.42 12.89 -20.58
C MET A 655 -2.95 12.67 -19.15
N TYR A 656 -4.27 12.62 -18.94
CA TYR A 656 -4.90 12.50 -17.61
C TYR A 656 -4.39 11.29 -16.80
N TYR A 657 -3.95 10.25 -17.51
CA TYR A 657 -3.46 9.00 -16.96
C TYR A 657 -2.05 9.09 -16.35
N ILE A 658 -1.27 10.14 -16.62
CA ILE A 658 0.15 10.25 -16.23
C ILE A 658 0.39 10.44 -14.73
#